data_AF-A0A0G4F8L8-F1
#
_entry.id   AF-A0A0G4F8L8-F1
#
_cell.length_a   1.000
_cell.length_b   1.000
_cell.length_c   1.000
_cell.angle_alpha   90.00
_cell.angle_beta   90.00
_cell.angle_gamma   90.00
#
_symmetry.space_group_name_H-M   'P 1'
#
loop_
_entity.id
_entity.type
_entity.pdbx_description
1 polymer ?
#
loop_
_entity_poly.entity_id
_entity_poly.type
_entity_poly.pdbx_seq_one_letter_code
_entity_poly.pdbx_strand_id
1 'polypeptide(L)'
;MKSLEDHVGEMSHSGEVPQRHLNGKVSAVLKAASVRGRADVIRCLCRLHAQPLKGAGEGEESQPESEVRFCLDSSVSQPCLMAAAAGGHTDSVVALMEDGGADPKGSDQFGSTALMVASQNGHVRVAFKLLSSGAHVNRKKARDGFTALILAAQKGHVEVVDLLLRWGAEVMAKNGKGVDALMYVSENGHLEVAELLIASGADVHSERPDGGFALLLASQNGFVNLADLLLRSGANPSKSDQAGWTPLTVAARGGHLQTLSLLLDAGADLGAGGGRALHLAVRNGHLEVTARILKALKEKESTPVANVSFSDKIIEIARENGHADVAALLSGLLSDGDVLDSRSRFDWAASEGESWGPLASLLSKQAVALWPLWVLELLLEKEKPVPRRQDMEETLVQLGASEEKVAKAVEVSSQVGAGPFPSRSGYSIVCLSYAWLSKDHPDPDLFHLKRLVKDIRGRWWARGDRADKVVVFWDLMSLFQKPRDETQNELFKEALNDLEILYSSPHTRVCKSTGVPADSIAYALRGWPCFETFITGFKSPRLVLHLSTLEGEDFERESERETVAQSKQSVQMPACPEEFNSVLDTKKFTNGADAEIVKDLYRGFVFRPARSLKHVQLSGRVLLGDAELQSLVDLLRFLRTNTFLPASVESVDLSRTGVTDVGVAALVEELGRMSRLTRLSLRGTAVGPLTVRALREALEMGGMQNLSFIDFGNVRGVSHECVGDLKEACILSQARKKKWLVIWAGGSGLLGQDAQELKKIGVNVSGVCVR
;
A
#
# COMPACT_ATOMS: atom_id res chain seq x y z
N MET A 1 16.87 -36.35 8.75
CA MET A 1 17.35 -36.93 7.48
C MET A 1 18.24 -38.11 7.77
N LYS A 2 19.43 -37.94 8.37
CA LYS A 2 20.28 -39.07 8.80
C LYS A 2 19.56 -40.16 9.60
N SER A 3 18.85 -39.80 10.67
CA SER A 3 18.03 -40.76 11.44
C SER A 3 16.86 -41.41 10.67
N LEU A 4 16.40 -40.83 9.55
CA LEU A 4 15.37 -41.41 8.66
C LEU A 4 16.02 -42.30 7.59
N GLU A 5 17.19 -41.89 7.07
CA GLU A 5 18.02 -42.67 6.14
C GLU A 5 18.57 -43.93 6.82
N ASP A 6 19.06 -43.81 8.06
CA ASP A 6 19.55 -44.91 8.88
C ASP A 6 18.42 -45.91 9.19
N HIS A 7 17.22 -45.41 9.51
CA HIS A 7 16.04 -46.27 9.74
C HIS A 7 15.53 -46.94 8.46
N VAL A 8 15.58 -46.28 7.30
CA VAL A 8 15.19 -46.88 6.00
C VAL A 8 16.22 -47.91 5.54
N GLY A 9 17.51 -47.68 5.83
CA GLY A 9 18.58 -48.67 5.65
C GLY A 9 18.34 -49.95 6.47
N GLU A 10 17.95 -49.81 7.74
CA GLU A 10 17.59 -50.94 8.61
C GLU A 10 16.29 -51.65 8.19
N MET A 11 15.31 -50.93 7.61
CA MET A 11 14.02 -51.47 7.16
C MET A 11 14.10 -52.31 5.87
N SER A 12 15.19 -52.22 5.10
CA SER A 12 15.41 -53.09 3.92
C SER A 12 15.68 -54.55 4.28
N HIS A 13 15.90 -54.85 5.57
CA HIS A 13 16.25 -56.18 6.07
C HIS A 13 15.19 -56.86 6.94
N SER A 14 14.14 -56.16 7.38
CA SER A 14 13.09 -56.71 8.25
C SER A 14 11.72 -56.58 7.58
N GLY A 15 11.35 -57.61 6.81
CA GLY A 15 9.97 -57.76 6.35
C GLY A 15 9.02 -57.75 7.56
N GLU A 16 7.97 -56.92 7.47
CA GLU A 16 6.86 -56.76 8.42
C GLU A 16 7.03 -55.73 9.56
N VAL A 17 6.61 -54.48 9.27
CA VAL A 17 6.14 -53.51 10.27
C VAL A 17 4.87 -52.83 9.73
N PRO A 18 3.86 -52.46 10.56
CA PRO A 18 2.58 -51.97 10.07
C PRO A 18 2.72 -50.64 9.32
N GLN A 19 2.50 -50.66 8.00
CA GLN A 19 2.61 -49.52 7.08
C GLN A 19 1.87 -48.24 7.56
N ARG A 20 0.85 -48.37 8.43
CA ARG A 20 0.06 -47.25 8.96
C ARG A 20 0.84 -46.30 9.89
N HIS A 21 1.79 -46.79 10.69
CA HIS A 21 2.53 -45.94 11.63
C HIS A 21 3.67 -45.14 10.96
N LEU A 22 4.26 -45.72 9.90
CA LEU A 22 5.28 -45.05 9.07
C LEU A 22 4.65 -43.90 8.27
N ASN A 23 3.46 -44.12 7.71
CA ASN A 23 2.71 -43.10 6.95
C ASN A 23 2.36 -41.86 7.81
N GLY A 24 2.07 -42.03 9.11
CA GLY A 24 1.78 -40.90 10.01
C GLY A 24 2.96 -39.97 10.26
N LYS A 25 4.16 -40.53 10.51
CA LYS A 25 5.39 -39.75 10.72
C LYS A 25 5.85 -39.07 9.43
N VAL A 26 5.78 -39.76 8.31
CA VAL A 26 6.14 -39.23 6.98
C VAL A 26 5.19 -38.10 6.58
N SER A 27 3.88 -38.27 6.80
CA SER A 27 2.88 -37.21 6.58
C SER A 27 3.18 -35.96 7.42
N ALA A 28 3.57 -36.13 8.70
CA ALA A 28 3.92 -35.02 9.57
C ALA A 28 5.18 -34.28 9.09
N VAL A 29 6.23 -35.02 8.69
CA VAL A 29 7.46 -34.42 8.16
C VAL A 29 7.22 -33.73 6.82
N LEU A 30 6.40 -34.32 5.95
CA LEU A 30 6.05 -33.73 4.65
C LEU A 30 5.24 -32.43 4.82
N LYS A 31 4.29 -32.41 5.76
CA LYS A 31 3.57 -31.17 6.13
C LYS A 31 4.53 -30.11 6.66
N ALA A 32 5.43 -30.48 7.57
CA ALA A 32 6.43 -29.55 8.10
C ALA A 32 7.38 -29.02 7.01
N ALA A 33 7.82 -29.88 6.09
CA ALA A 33 8.65 -29.50 4.95
C ALA A 33 7.89 -28.56 3.99
N SER A 34 6.60 -28.81 3.76
CA SER A 34 5.73 -27.97 2.93
C SER A 34 5.56 -26.58 3.52
N VAL A 35 5.29 -26.48 4.83
CA VAL A 35 5.19 -25.20 5.55
C VAL A 35 6.52 -24.43 5.53
N ARG A 36 7.65 -25.15 5.60
CA ARG A 36 9.00 -24.55 5.62
C ARG A 36 9.64 -24.35 4.24
N GLY A 37 8.96 -24.72 3.15
CA GLY A 37 9.49 -24.55 1.80
C GLY A 37 10.67 -25.46 1.44
N ARG A 38 10.79 -26.63 2.07
CA ARG A 38 11.88 -27.58 1.85
C ARG A 38 11.57 -28.52 0.67
N ALA A 39 11.62 -27.97 -0.54
CA ALA A 39 11.35 -28.72 -1.78
C ALA A 39 12.29 -29.93 -1.95
N ASP A 40 13.56 -29.79 -1.58
CA ASP A 40 14.55 -30.87 -1.51
C ASP A 40 14.07 -32.07 -0.68
N VAL A 41 13.55 -31.78 0.53
CA VAL A 41 13.03 -32.79 1.45
C VAL A 41 11.74 -33.39 0.90
N ILE A 42 10.85 -32.57 0.32
CA ILE A 42 9.61 -33.05 -0.30
C ILE A 42 9.92 -34.04 -1.43
N ARG A 43 10.81 -33.68 -2.37
CA ARG A 43 11.21 -34.56 -3.47
C ARG A 43 11.85 -35.85 -2.98
N CYS A 44 12.67 -35.77 -1.93
CA CYS A 44 13.27 -36.96 -1.32
C CYS A 44 12.19 -37.87 -0.71
N LEU A 45 11.28 -37.33 0.08
CA LEU A 45 10.21 -38.09 0.71
C LEU A 45 9.21 -38.67 -0.31
N CYS A 46 8.88 -37.94 -1.37
CA CYS A 46 8.01 -38.44 -2.44
C CYS A 46 8.67 -39.62 -3.18
N ARG A 47 9.98 -39.53 -3.48
CA ARG A 47 10.75 -40.64 -4.08
C ARG A 47 10.84 -41.88 -3.19
N LEU A 48 10.95 -41.70 -1.86
CA LEU A 48 11.06 -42.81 -0.91
C LEU A 48 9.73 -43.53 -0.62
N HIS A 49 8.59 -42.87 -0.83
CA HIS A 49 7.25 -43.39 -0.48
C HIS A 49 6.33 -43.64 -1.68
N ALA A 50 6.88 -43.55 -2.89
CA ALA A 50 6.25 -43.86 -4.16
C ALA A 50 5.62 -45.29 -4.19
N GLN A 51 4.29 -45.39 -4.20
CA GLN A 51 3.57 -46.64 -4.50
C GLN A 51 2.96 -46.59 -5.93
N PRO A 52 2.98 -47.70 -6.69
CA PRO A 52 2.47 -47.72 -8.07
C PRO A 52 0.93 -47.66 -8.09
N LEU A 53 0.37 -46.86 -9.01
CA LEU A 53 -1.08 -46.76 -9.27
C LEU A 53 -1.64 -48.11 -9.74
N LYS A 54 -2.59 -48.70 -8.99
CA LYS A 54 -3.45 -49.77 -9.53
C LYS A 54 -4.53 -49.15 -10.40
N GLY A 55 -4.45 -49.37 -11.71
CA GLY A 55 -5.50 -49.02 -12.66
C GLY A 55 -6.79 -49.79 -12.39
N ALA A 56 -7.91 -49.08 -12.45
CA ALA A 56 -9.24 -49.65 -12.47
C ALA A 56 -9.57 -50.15 -13.89
N GLY A 57 -10.15 -51.36 -13.98
CA GLY A 57 -10.76 -51.88 -15.19
C GLY A 57 -10.04 -53.09 -15.78
N GLU A 58 -10.57 -54.28 -15.52
CA GLU A 58 -10.27 -55.48 -16.29
C GLU A 58 -10.72 -55.28 -17.74
N GLY A 59 -9.81 -55.48 -18.69
CA GLY A 59 -10.12 -55.62 -20.13
C GLY A 59 -9.64 -54.46 -21.02
N GLU A 60 -8.42 -54.57 -21.54
CA GLU A 60 -8.09 -54.56 -22.97
C GLU A 60 -6.56 -54.43 -23.17
N GLU A 61 -6.03 -55.22 -24.09
CA GLU A 61 -4.60 -55.45 -24.34
C GLU A 61 -3.90 -54.26 -25.02
N SER A 62 -2.63 -54.09 -24.66
CA SER A 62 -1.53 -53.48 -25.46
C SER A 62 -1.54 -51.97 -25.73
N GLN A 63 -0.87 -51.22 -24.84
CA GLN A 63 -0.13 -49.99 -25.20
C GLN A 63 1.24 -50.01 -24.50
N PRO A 64 2.31 -49.43 -25.10
CA PRO A 64 3.67 -49.51 -24.57
C PRO A 64 3.79 -48.72 -23.26
N GLU A 65 4.69 -49.16 -22.39
CA GLU A 65 5.03 -48.63 -21.07
C GLU A 65 4.96 -47.10 -20.94
N SER A 66 3.76 -46.58 -20.65
CA SER A 66 3.57 -45.20 -20.23
C SER A 66 3.98 -45.07 -18.77
N GLU A 67 4.96 -44.21 -18.48
CA GLU A 67 5.48 -43.83 -17.15
C GLU A 67 4.55 -44.20 -15.98
N VAL A 68 4.93 -45.20 -15.19
CA VAL A 68 4.27 -45.50 -13.92
C VAL A 68 4.55 -44.33 -12.98
N ARG A 69 3.63 -43.36 -12.90
CA ARG A 69 3.71 -42.25 -11.95
C ARG A 69 3.31 -42.74 -10.56
N PHE A 70 4.16 -42.44 -9.59
CA PHE A 70 3.97 -42.82 -8.19
C PHE A 70 3.42 -41.60 -7.43
N CYS A 71 2.33 -41.76 -6.66
CA CYS A 71 1.64 -40.63 -6.01
C CYS A 71 1.41 -40.88 -4.52
N LEU A 72 1.50 -39.82 -3.71
CA LEU A 72 1.05 -39.85 -2.32
C LEU A 72 -0.48 -39.89 -2.24
N ASP A 73 -1.04 -40.41 -1.15
CA ASP A 73 -2.48 -40.32 -0.90
C ASP A 73 -2.94 -38.85 -0.93
N SER A 74 -4.01 -38.58 -1.69
CA SER A 74 -4.74 -37.31 -1.74
C SER A 74 -5.03 -36.70 -0.36
N SER A 75 -5.25 -37.52 0.67
CA SER A 75 -5.48 -37.10 2.05
C SER A 75 -4.26 -36.39 2.68
N VAL A 76 -3.07 -36.60 2.11
CA VAL A 76 -1.79 -36.01 2.54
C VAL A 76 -1.27 -35.00 1.52
N SER A 77 -1.29 -35.32 0.23
CA SER A 77 -0.73 -34.46 -0.82
C SER A 77 -1.49 -33.15 -0.96
N GLN A 78 -2.82 -33.16 -0.90
CA GLN A 78 -3.63 -31.95 -1.05
C GLN A 78 -3.41 -30.94 0.10
N PRO A 79 -3.46 -31.33 1.38
CA PRO A 79 -3.15 -30.40 2.47
C PRO A 79 -1.71 -29.87 2.42
N CYS A 80 -0.73 -30.70 2.01
CA CYS A 80 0.65 -30.26 1.82
C CYS A 80 0.76 -29.21 0.70
N LEU A 81 0.06 -29.41 -0.42
CA LEU A 81 0.00 -28.44 -1.53
C LEU A 81 -0.57 -27.10 -1.05
N MET A 82 -1.65 -27.14 -0.26
CA MET A 82 -2.26 -25.94 0.30
C MET A 82 -1.34 -25.25 1.33
N ALA A 83 -0.59 -26.01 2.13
CA ALA A 83 0.39 -25.46 3.07
C ALA A 83 1.58 -24.80 2.36
N ALA A 84 2.11 -25.44 1.31
CA ALA A 84 3.16 -24.86 0.47
C ALA A 84 2.64 -23.61 -0.25
N ALA A 85 1.39 -23.64 -0.73
CA ALA A 85 0.74 -22.50 -1.36
C ALA A 85 0.51 -21.34 -0.38
N ALA A 86 0.14 -21.61 0.88
CA ALA A 86 0.01 -20.61 1.93
C ALA A 86 1.34 -19.93 2.27
N GLY A 87 2.44 -20.68 2.22
CA GLY A 87 3.80 -20.19 2.47
C GLY A 87 4.47 -19.53 1.26
N GLY A 88 3.85 -19.53 0.08
CA GLY A 88 4.44 -18.98 -1.15
C GLY A 88 5.59 -19.83 -1.71
N HIS A 89 5.71 -21.09 -1.30
CA HIS A 89 6.83 -21.96 -1.63
C HIS A 89 6.64 -22.60 -3.00
N THR A 90 6.97 -21.85 -4.06
CA THR A 90 6.74 -22.26 -5.45
C THR A 90 7.39 -23.61 -5.76
N ASP A 91 8.67 -23.80 -5.42
CA ASP A 91 9.38 -25.07 -5.69
C ASP A 91 8.75 -26.26 -4.95
N SER A 92 8.23 -26.05 -3.75
CA SER A 92 7.50 -27.07 -2.99
C SER A 92 6.15 -27.38 -3.64
N VAL A 93 5.45 -26.37 -4.15
CA VAL A 93 4.20 -26.54 -4.92
C VAL A 93 4.47 -27.37 -6.18
N VAL A 94 5.54 -27.05 -6.92
CA VAL A 94 5.99 -27.84 -8.09
C VAL A 94 6.28 -29.28 -7.68
N ALA A 95 7.14 -29.50 -6.68
CA ALA A 95 7.49 -30.84 -6.20
C ALA A 95 6.25 -31.64 -5.75
N LEU A 96 5.28 -31.01 -5.09
CA LEU A 96 4.07 -31.70 -4.64
C LEU A 96 3.12 -32.06 -5.80
N MET A 97 3.08 -31.27 -6.88
CA MET A 97 2.28 -31.60 -8.06
C MET A 97 2.95 -32.65 -8.94
N GLU A 98 4.26 -32.52 -9.17
CA GLU A 98 5.02 -33.39 -10.08
C GLU A 98 5.42 -34.72 -9.43
N ASP A 99 6.00 -34.68 -8.22
CA ASP A 99 6.50 -35.87 -7.51
C ASP A 99 5.50 -36.39 -6.46
N GLY A 100 4.69 -35.51 -5.88
CA GLY A 100 3.73 -35.84 -4.83
C GLY A 100 2.34 -36.26 -5.32
N GLY A 101 2.03 -36.04 -6.60
CA GLY A 101 0.73 -36.32 -7.20
C GLY A 101 -0.43 -35.45 -6.69
N ALA A 102 -0.14 -34.28 -6.12
CA ALA A 102 -1.17 -33.35 -5.67
C ALA A 102 -1.93 -32.73 -6.85
N ASP A 103 -3.26 -32.72 -6.79
CA ASP A 103 -4.09 -32.18 -7.87
C ASP A 103 -4.22 -30.64 -7.74
N PRO A 104 -3.77 -29.84 -8.73
CA PRO A 104 -3.95 -28.39 -8.73
C PRO A 104 -5.44 -27.98 -8.73
N LYS A 105 -6.33 -28.86 -9.18
CA LYS A 105 -7.79 -28.64 -9.15
C LYS A 105 -8.40 -29.08 -7.83
N GLY A 106 -7.69 -29.87 -7.01
CA GLY A 106 -8.20 -30.41 -5.76
C GLY A 106 -8.56 -29.33 -4.74
N SER A 107 -9.46 -29.67 -3.81
CA SER A 107 -9.91 -28.79 -2.74
C SER A 107 -9.95 -29.51 -1.40
N ASP A 108 -9.86 -28.75 -0.31
CA ASP A 108 -10.15 -29.27 1.03
C ASP A 108 -11.66 -29.54 1.23
N GLN A 109 -12.00 -30.04 2.42
CA GLN A 109 -13.38 -30.29 2.86
C GLN A 109 -14.29 -29.05 2.90
N PHE A 110 -13.72 -27.84 2.82
CA PHE A 110 -14.46 -26.58 2.77
C PHE A 110 -14.61 -26.06 1.33
N GLY A 111 -14.05 -26.77 0.35
CA GLY A 111 -14.03 -26.37 -1.05
C GLY A 111 -12.94 -25.33 -1.37
N SER A 112 -11.98 -25.12 -0.47
CA SER A 112 -10.85 -24.20 -0.70
C SER A 112 -9.80 -24.89 -1.55
N THR A 113 -9.36 -24.25 -2.64
CA THR A 113 -8.28 -24.75 -3.51
C THR A 113 -6.92 -24.16 -3.13
N ALA A 114 -5.84 -24.77 -3.60
CA ALA A 114 -4.50 -24.18 -3.48
C ALA A 114 -4.44 -22.79 -4.12
N LEU A 115 -5.17 -22.56 -5.23
CA LEU A 115 -5.22 -21.26 -5.91
C LEU A 115 -5.87 -20.20 -5.02
N MET A 116 -6.97 -20.54 -4.33
CA MET A 116 -7.63 -19.64 -3.38
C MET A 116 -6.69 -19.26 -2.22
N VAL A 117 -5.96 -20.24 -1.68
CA VAL A 117 -5.01 -20.02 -0.58
C VAL A 117 -3.84 -19.14 -1.03
N ALA A 118 -3.25 -19.42 -2.20
CA ALA A 118 -2.21 -18.58 -2.78
C ALA A 118 -2.71 -17.14 -3.03
N SER A 119 -3.94 -17.02 -3.54
CA SER A 119 -4.54 -15.74 -3.88
C SER A 119 -4.84 -14.88 -2.64
N GLN A 120 -5.34 -15.51 -1.58
CA GLN A 120 -5.60 -14.86 -0.30
C GLN A 120 -4.32 -14.36 0.40
N ASN A 121 -3.18 -15.00 0.13
CA ASN A 121 -1.89 -14.64 0.74
C ASN A 121 -0.98 -13.83 -0.20
N GLY A 122 -1.43 -13.50 -1.41
CA GLY A 122 -0.67 -12.65 -2.35
C GLY A 122 0.44 -13.35 -3.11
N HIS A 123 0.44 -14.69 -3.16
CA HIS A 123 1.53 -15.47 -3.77
C HIS A 123 1.34 -15.63 -5.29
N VAL A 124 1.69 -14.59 -6.05
CA VAL A 124 1.51 -14.51 -7.50
C VAL A 124 2.13 -15.69 -8.24
N ARG A 125 3.37 -16.10 -7.90
CA ARG A 125 4.06 -17.23 -8.55
C ARG A 125 3.32 -18.55 -8.36
N VAL A 126 2.90 -18.81 -7.14
CA VAL A 126 2.14 -20.02 -6.81
C VAL A 126 0.83 -20.00 -7.56
N ALA A 127 0.13 -18.86 -7.57
CA ALA A 127 -1.10 -18.69 -8.35
C ALA A 127 -0.86 -18.94 -9.85
N PHE A 128 0.20 -18.38 -10.42
CA PHE A 128 0.59 -18.59 -11.82
C PHE A 128 0.85 -20.06 -12.12
N LYS A 129 1.69 -20.73 -11.33
CA LYS A 129 2.01 -22.15 -11.53
C LYS A 129 0.77 -23.04 -11.37
N LEU A 130 -0.12 -22.74 -10.42
CA LEU A 130 -1.38 -23.48 -10.25
C LEU A 130 -2.30 -23.29 -11.46
N LEU A 131 -2.44 -22.06 -11.97
CA LEU A 131 -3.24 -21.75 -13.16
C LEU A 131 -2.68 -22.42 -14.41
N SER A 132 -1.36 -22.35 -14.64
CA SER A 132 -0.71 -23.03 -15.77
C SER A 132 -0.75 -24.56 -15.65
N SER A 133 -0.90 -25.08 -14.44
CA SER A 133 -1.13 -26.51 -14.18
C SER A 133 -2.62 -26.90 -14.22
N GLY A 134 -3.51 -25.98 -14.65
CA GLY A 134 -4.93 -26.27 -14.91
C GLY A 134 -5.88 -26.04 -13.73
N ALA A 135 -5.48 -25.29 -12.70
CA ALA A 135 -6.40 -24.90 -11.62
C ALA A 135 -7.57 -24.06 -12.14
N HIS A 136 -8.78 -24.32 -11.65
CA HIS A 136 -9.99 -23.60 -12.07
C HIS A 136 -10.07 -22.21 -11.43
N VAL A 137 -9.87 -21.15 -12.24
CA VAL A 137 -9.88 -19.74 -11.82
C VAL A 137 -11.20 -19.29 -11.16
N ASN A 138 -12.34 -19.75 -11.70
CA ASN A 138 -13.68 -19.34 -11.26
C ASN A 138 -14.32 -20.32 -10.26
N ARG A 139 -13.55 -21.26 -9.69
CA ARG A 139 -14.09 -22.18 -8.70
C ARG A 139 -14.60 -21.39 -7.49
N LYS A 140 -15.79 -21.74 -7.01
CA LYS A 140 -16.40 -21.17 -5.81
C LYS A 140 -16.21 -22.10 -4.63
N LYS A 141 -15.84 -21.55 -3.48
CA LYS A 141 -15.75 -22.28 -2.22
C LYS A 141 -17.13 -22.77 -1.79
N ALA A 142 -17.21 -24.01 -1.30
CA ALA A 142 -18.49 -24.72 -1.16
C ALA A 142 -19.46 -24.06 -0.16
N ARG A 143 -18.94 -23.45 0.92
CA ARG A 143 -19.76 -22.90 2.00
C ARG A 143 -20.21 -21.45 1.81
N ASP A 144 -19.32 -20.61 1.29
CA ASP A 144 -19.45 -19.16 1.30
C ASP A 144 -19.36 -18.55 -0.11
N GLY A 145 -19.09 -19.36 -1.14
CA GLY A 145 -19.08 -18.95 -2.54
C GLY A 145 -17.90 -18.08 -2.95
N PHE A 146 -16.87 -17.93 -2.11
CA PHE A 146 -15.69 -17.12 -2.46
C PHE A 146 -14.93 -17.70 -3.65
N THR A 147 -14.50 -16.83 -4.56
CA THR A 147 -13.56 -17.16 -5.65
C THR A 147 -12.15 -16.70 -5.28
N ALA A 148 -11.14 -17.18 -6.02
CA ALA A 148 -9.77 -16.69 -5.88
C ALA A 148 -9.68 -15.16 -6.07
N LEU A 149 -10.44 -14.61 -7.02
CA LEU A 149 -10.50 -13.18 -7.31
C LEU A 149 -11.01 -12.38 -6.09
N ILE A 150 -12.13 -12.81 -5.51
CA ILE A 150 -12.72 -12.14 -4.33
C ILE A 150 -11.72 -12.17 -3.16
N LEU A 151 -11.04 -13.29 -2.92
CA LEU A 151 -10.06 -13.42 -1.84
C LEU A 151 -8.84 -12.50 -2.04
N ALA A 152 -8.27 -12.47 -3.25
CA ALA A 152 -7.15 -11.58 -3.58
C ALA A 152 -7.55 -10.10 -3.45
N ALA A 153 -8.74 -9.76 -3.96
CA ALA A 153 -9.27 -8.41 -3.93
C ALA A 153 -9.55 -7.94 -2.50
N GLN A 154 -10.16 -8.79 -1.67
CA GLN A 154 -10.41 -8.51 -0.25
C GLN A 154 -9.13 -8.20 0.53
N LYS A 155 -8.00 -8.79 0.12
CA LYS A 155 -6.69 -8.63 0.76
C LYS A 155 -5.78 -7.59 0.10
N GLY A 156 -6.21 -7.01 -1.03
CA GLY A 156 -5.50 -5.93 -1.69
C GLY A 156 -4.29 -6.37 -2.51
N HIS A 157 -4.26 -7.63 -2.96
CA HIS A 157 -3.16 -8.21 -3.76
C HIS A 157 -3.34 -7.91 -5.25
N VAL A 158 -2.92 -6.71 -5.68
CA VAL A 158 -3.14 -6.17 -7.03
C VAL A 158 -2.59 -7.11 -8.12
N GLU A 159 -1.38 -7.63 -7.95
CA GLU A 159 -0.71 -8.48 -8.93
C GLU A 159 -1.40 -9.84 -9.09
N VAL A 160 -1.92 -10.41 -7.99
CA VAL A 160 -2.74 -11.63 -8.05
C VAL A 160 -4.06 -11.33 -8.75
N VAL A 161 -4.69 -10.18 -8.47
CA VAL A 161 -5.92 -9.77 -9.16
C VAL A 161 -5.69 -9.61 -10.66
N ASP A 162 -4.62 -8.91 -11.08
CA ASP A 162 -4.25 -8.77 -12.51
C ASP A 162 -4.06 -10.15 -13.16
N LEU A 163 -3.31 -11.04 -12.49
CA LEU A 163 -3.09 -12.39 -12.97
C LEU A 163 -4.41 -13.15 -13.13
N LEU A 164 -5.27 -13.19 -12.11
CA LEU A 164 -6.54 -13.92 -12.17
C LEU A 164 -7.44 -13.39 -13.29
N LEU A 165 -7.53 -12.08 -13.46
CA LEU A 165 -8.32 -11.44 -14.53
C LEU A 165 -7.81 -11.84 -15.92
N ARG A 166 -6.49 -11.87 -16.13
CA ARG A 166 -5.88 -12.34 -17.38
C ARG A 166 -6.16 -13.81 -17.68
N TRP A 167 -6.36 -14.62 -16.65
CA TRP A 167 -6.75 -16.03 -16.77
C TRP A 167 -8.27 -16.23 -16.87
N GLY A 168 -9.04 -15.16 -17.08
CA GLY A 168 -10.49 -15.24 -17.30
C GLY A 168 -11.31 -15.30 -16.01
N ALA A 169 -10.80 -14.74 -14.91
CA ALA A 169 -11.60 -14.58 -13.70
C ALA A 169 -12.83 -13.72 -13.95
N GLU A 170 -14.00 -14.19 -13.50
CA GLU A 170 -15.26 -13.46 -13.58
C GLU A 170 -15.23 -12.23 -12.65
N VAL A 171 -15.04 -11.03 -13.22
CA VAL A 171 -14.96 -9.76 -12.48
C VAL A 171 -16.21 -9.52 -11.62
N MET A 172 -17.37 -9.95 -12.15
CA MET A 172 -18.70 -9.80 -11.55
C MET A 172 -19.14 -11.00 -10.71
N ALA A 173 -18.22 -11.92 -10.39
CA ALA A 173 -18.54 -13.03 -9.52
C ALA A 173 -18.99 -12.53 -8.14
N LYS A 174 -20.15 -13.05 -7.70
CA LYS A 174 -20.67 -12.85 -6.34
C LYS A 174 -20.48 -14.11 -5.50
N ASN A 175 -20.13 -13.90 -4.23
CA ASN A 175 -20.11 -14.95 -3.23
C ASN A 175 -21.53 -15.32 -2.76
N GLY A 176 -21.66 -16.27 -1.82
CA GLY A 176 -22.95 -16.72 -1.30
C GLY A 176 -23.76 -15.65 -0.55
N LYS A 177 -23.16 -14.50 -0.23
CA LYS A 177 -23.83 -13.33 0.36
C LYS A 177 -24.18 -12.26 -0.69
N GLY A 178 -23.97 -12.54 -1.98
CA GLY A 178 -24.17 -11.57 -3.05
C GLY A 178 -23.13 -10.44 -3.09
N VAL A 179 -21.98 -10.61 -2.43
CA VAL A 179 -20.89 -9.62 -2.39
C VAL A 179 -19.88 -9.94 -3.48
N ASP A 180 -19.49 -8.94 -4.27
CA ASP A 180 -18.47 -9.03 -5.31
C ASP A 180 -17.11 -8.48 -4.86
N ALA A 181 -16.11 -8.59 -5.73
CA ALA A 181 -14.75 -8.13 -5.45
C ALA A 181 -14.67 -6.61 -5.21
N LEU A 182 -15.44 -5.80 -5.96
CA LEU A 182 -15.41 -4.34 -5.84
C LEU A 182 -15.96 -3.89 -4.47
N MET A 183 -17.05 -4.51 -3.99
CA MET A 183 -17.59 -4.24 -2.64
C MET A 183 -16.58 -4.57 -1.53
N TYR A 184 -15.88 -5.70 -1.59
CA TYR A 184 -14.84 -6.04 -0.61
C TYR A 184 -13.64 -5.10 -0.63
N VAL A 185 -13.25 -4.69 -1.83
CA VAL A 185 -12.21 -3.67 -2.02
C VAL A 185 -12.66 -2.35 -1.40
N SER A 186 -13.94 -2.01 -1.55
CA SER A 186 -14.48 -0.77 -0.98
C SER A 186 -14.63 -0.79 0.53
N GLU A 187 -14.97 -1.94 1.11
CA GLU A 187 -14.99 -2.15 2.55
C GLU A 187 -13.58 -2.07 3.18
N ASN A 188 -12.53 -2.43 2.42
CA ASN A 188 -11.15 -2.50 2.93
C ASN A 188 -10.23 -1.36 2.47
N GLY A 189 -10.66 -0.51 1.52
CA GLY A 189 -9.90 0.66 1.06
C GLY A 189 -8.77 0.34 0.08
N HIS A 190 -8.89 -0.71 -0.73
CA HIS A 190 -7.84 -1.12 -1.66
C HIS A 190 -7.94 -0.39 -3.02
N LEU A 191 -7.62 0.92 -3.03
CA LEU A 191 -7.76 1.81 -4.19
C LEU A 191 -7.23 1.22 -5.51
N GLU A 192 -5.99 0.76 -5.55
CA GLU A 192 -5.36 0.24 -6.78
C GLU A 192 -6.05 -1.03 -7.31
N VAL A 193 -6.60 -1.87 -6.42
CA VAL A 193 -7.43 -3.01 -6.85
C VAL A 193 -8.77 -2.52 -7.40
N ALA A 194 -9.37 -1.47 -6.83
CA ALA A 194 -10.61 -0.90 -7.34
C ALA A 194 -10.41 -0.34 -8.75
N GLU A 195 -9.32 0.40 -8.96
CA GLU A 195 -8.95 0.94 -10.27
C GLU A 195 -8.83 -0.20 -11.28
N LEU A 196 -8.11 -1.28 -10.94
CA LEU A 196 -7.94 -2.46 -11.78
C LEU A 196 -9.26 -3.23 -12.05
N LEU A 197 -10.15 -3.35 -11.07
CA LEU A 197 -11.43 -4.02 -11.26
C LEU A 197 -12.36 -3.20 -12.17
N ILE A 198 -12.50 -1.89 -11.92
CA ILE A 198 -13.31 -0.97 -12.75
C ILE A 198 -12.77 -0.94 -14.18
N ALA A 199 -11.45 -0.82 -14.29
CA ALA A 199 -10.69 -0.97 -15.52
C ALA A 199 -10.98 -2.25 -16.31
N SER A 200 -11.35 -3.32 -15.63
CA SER A 200 -11.62 -4.65 -16.20
C SER A 200 -13.12 -4.91 -16.36
N GLY A 201 -13.94 -3.86 -16.28
CA GLY A 201 -15.38 -3.93 -16.49
C GLY A 201 -16.20 -4.20 -15.23
N ALA A 202 -15.70 -3.84 -14.05
CA ALA A 202 -16.50 -3.99 -12.84
C ALA A 202 -17.71 -3.04 -12.79
N ASP A 203 -18.87 -3.57 -12.44
CA ASP A 203 -20.11 -2.82 -12.25
C ASP A 203 -20.08 -2.04 -10.93
N VAL A 204 -19.92 -0.72 -11.05
CA VAL A 204 -19.94 0.21 -9.92
C VAL A 204 -21.31 0.35 -9.26
N HIS A 205 -22.37 -0.12 -9.92
CA HIS A 205 -23.75 -0.07 -9.43
C HIS A 205 -24.21 -1.36 -8.75
N SER A 206 -23.36 -2.40 -8.75
CA SER A 206 -23.64 -3.68 -8.15
C SER A 206 -24.02 -3.55 -6.68
N GLU A 207 -25.04 -4.32 -6.29
CA GLU A 207 -25.56 -4.38 -4.93
C GLU A 207 -25.64 -5.81 -4.41
N ARG A 208 -25.50 -5.94 -3.09
CA ARG A 208 -25.77 -7.18 -2.36
C ARG A 208 -27.21 -7.16 -1.81
N PRO A 209 -27.76 -8.30 -1.33
CA PRO A 209 -29.19 -8.45 -1.02
C PRO A 209 -29.78 -7.48 0.01
N ASP A 210 -28.97 -6.88 0.89
CA ASP A 210 -29.42 -5.85 1.86
C ASP A 210 -29.38 -4.41 1.28
N GLY A 211 -29.06 -4.27 -0.01
CA GLY A 211 -28.89 -3.00 -0.69
C GLY A 211 -27.51 -2.36 -0.48
N GLY A 212 -26.54 -3.03 0.16
CA GLY A 212 -25.17 -2.52 0.26
C GLY A 212 -24.46 -2.49 -1.10
N PHE A 213 -23.70 -1.42 -1.36
CA PHE A 213 -22.95 -1.18 -2.61
C PHE A 213 -21.59 -0.51 -2.34
N ALA A 214 -20.71 -0.50 -3.36
CA ALA A 214 -19.31 -0.05 -3.24
C ALA A 214 -19.15 1.34 -2.60
N LEU A 215 -19.86 2.36 -3.11
CA LEU A 215 -19.74 3.74 -2.60
C LEU A 215 -20.21 3.85 -1.14
N LEU A 216 -21.29 3.15 -0.75
CA LEU A 216 -21.75 3.11 0.64
C LEU A 216 -20.66 2.58 1.58
N LEU A 217 -20.01 1.46 1.19
CA LEU A 217 -18.96 0.81 1.99
C LEU A 217 -17.69 1.66 2.08
N ALA A 218 -17.30 2.32 0.99
CA ALA A 218 -16.17 3.25 0.98
C ALA A 218 -16.44 4.46 1.90
N SER A 219 -17.65 5.03 1.83
CA SER A 219 -18.07 6.17 2.64
C SER A 219 -18.25 5.82 4.12
N GLN A 220 -18.69 4.61 4.44
CA GLN A 220 -18.78 4.13 5.82
C GLN A 220 -17.41 4.08 6.52
N ASN A 221 -16.36 3.78 5.76
CA ASN A 221 -14.99 3.66 6.27
C ASN A 221 -14.11 4.91 6.03
N GLY A 222 -14.64 5.93 5.34
CA GLY A 222 -13.94 7.21 5.12
C GLY A 222 -12.84 7.15 4.06
N PHE A 223 -12.90 6.20 3.12
CA PHE A 223 -11.89 6.06 2.06
C PHE A 223 -12.13 7.08 0.94
N VAL A 224 -11.74 8.34 1.16
CA VAL A 224 -12.05 9.47 0.27
C VAL A 224 -11.55 9.28 -1.17
N ASN A 225 -10.31 8.84 -1.38
CA ASN A 225 -9.77 8.61 -2.73
C ASN A 225 -10.52 7.52 -3.50
N LEU A 226 -11.01 6.50 -2.78
CA LEU A 226 -11.81 5.45 -3.36
C LEU A 226 -13.24 5.93 -3.65
N ALA A 227 -13.83 6.73 -2.75
CA ALA A 227 -15.12 7.38 -3.01
C ALA A 227 -15.04 8.29 -4.25
N ASP A 228 -13.96 9.05 -4.42
CA ASP A 228 -13.72 9.89 -5.61
C ASP A 228 -13.64 9.04 -6.89
N LEU A 229 -12.88 7.94 -6.85
CA LEU A 229 -12.81 6.99 -7.97
C LEU A 229 -14.19 6.43 -8.34
N LEU A 230 -14.98 6.00 -7.35
CA LEU A 230 -16.31 5.43 -7.58
C LEU A 230 -17.28 6.48 -8.15
N LEU A 231 -17.27 7.70 -7.63
CA LEU A 231 -18.10 8.82 -8.13
C LEU A 231 -17.73 9.18 -9.57
N ARG A 232 -16.44 9.30 -9.88
CA ARG A 232 -15.94 9.54 -11.24
C ARG A 232 -16.25 8.41 -12.21
N SER A 233 -16.43 7.20 -11.68
CA SER A 233 -16.86 6.02 -12.44
C SER A 233 -18.38 5.90 -12.56
N GLY A 234 -19.15 6.88 -12.07
CA GLY A 234 -20.60 6.97 -12.24
C GLY A 234 -21.45 6.56 -11.02
N ALA A 235 -20.85 6.24 -9.87
CA ALA A 235 -21.62 5.86 -8.69
C ALA A 235 -22.57 7.00 -8.23
N ASN A 236 -23.81 6.65 -7.86
CA ASN A 236 -24.81 7.62 -7.42
C ASN A 236 -24.57 8.01 -5.93
N PRO A 237 -24.24 9.28 -5.62
CA PRO A 237 -23.96 9.74 -4.25
C PRO A 237 -25.20 9.71 -3.33
N SER A 238 -26.39 9.66 -3.90
CA SER A 238 -27.68 9.72 -3.19
C SER A 238 -28.38 8.36 -3.09
N LYS A 239 -27.82 7.28 -3.66
CA LYS A 239 -28.40 5.94 -3.54
C LYS A 239 -28.47 5.53 -2.07
N SER A 240 -29.55 4.86 -1.66
CA SER A 240 -29.71 4.29 -0.33
C SER A 240 -29.76 2.77 -0.36
N ASP A 241 -29.31 2.12 0.70
CA ASP A 241 -29.57 0.70 0.93
C ASP A 241 -31.03 0.45 1.36
N GLN A 242 -31.39 -0.81 1.63
CA GLN A 242 -32.75 -1.17 2.06
C GLN A 242 -33.12 -0.63 3.45
N ALA A 243 -32.14 -0.26 4.27
CA ALA A 243 -32.36 0.38 5.57
C ALA A 243 -32.31 1.93 5.49
N GLY A 244 -32.29 2.48 4.28
CA GLY A 244 -32.26 3.91 4.00
C GLY A 244 -30.93 4.58 4.35
N TRP A 245 -29.84 3.83 4.47
CA TRP A 245 -28.49 4.39 4.62
C TRP A 245 -27.97 4.84 3.26
N THR A 246 -27.61 6.10 3.17
CA THR A 246 -26.91 6.73 2.04
C THR A 246 -25.42 6.89 2.34
N PRO A 247 -24.56 7.04 1.31
CA PRO A 247 -23.15 7.40 1.49
C PRO A 247 -22.96 8.60 2.44
N LEU A 248 -23.81 9.61 2.31
CA LEU A 248 -23.77 10.80 3.15
C LEU A 248 -24.05 10.48 4.63
N THR A 249 -25.08 9.67 4.91
CA THR A 249 -25.45 9.33 6.30
C THR A 249 -24.44 8.41 6.99
N VAL A 250 -23.81 7.49 6.28
CA VAL A 250 -22.75 6.63 6.85
C VAL A 250 -21.46 7.42 7.06
N ALA A 251 -21.09 8.33 6.14
CA ALA A 251 -19.96 9.24 6.32
C ALA A 251 -20.19 10.16 7.53
N ALA A 252 -21.40 10.71 7.67
CA ALA A 252 -21.77 11.55 8.79
C ALA A 252 -21.73 10.81 10.13
N ARG A 253 -22.24 9.58 10.17
CA ARG A 253 -22.17 8.71 11.37
C ARG A 253 -20.73 8.43 11.77
N GLY A 254 -19.85 8.19 10.80
CA GLY A 254 -18.44 7.88 10.99
C GLY A 254 -17.54 9.08 11.30
N GLY A 255 -18.03 10.32 11.13
CA GLY A 255 -17.22 11.52 11.32
C GLY A 255 -16.27 11.80 10.14
N HIS A 256 -16.53 11.21 8.97
CA HIS A 256 -15.63 11.25 7.81
C HIS A 256 -15.80 12.53 7.00
N LEU A 257 -15.32 13.66 7.54
CA LEU A 257 -15.48 15.00 6.96
C LEU A 257 -15.09 15.06 5.48
N GLN A 258 -13.92 14.55 5.11
CA GLN A 258 -13.43 14.60 3.72
C GLN A 258 -14.33 13.85 2.75
N THR A 259 -14.78 12.65 3.13
CA THR A 259 -15.69 11.86 2.30
C THR A 259 -17.07 12.52 2.24
N LEU A 260 -17.55 13.11 3.34
CA LEU A 260 -18.80 13.84 3.38
C LEU A 260 -18.77 15.08 2.48
N SER A 261 -17.70 15.89 2.56
CA SER A 261 -17.51 17.05 1.67
C SER A 261 -17.52 16.62 0.21
N LEU A 262 -16.73 15.60 -0.15
CA LEU A 262 -16.69 15.05 -1.51
C LEU A 262 -18.08 14.62 -2.00
N LEU A 263 -18.87 13.94 -1.16
CA LEU A 263 -20.22 13.52 -1.51
C LEU A 263 -21.15 14.71 -1.74
N LEU A 264 -21.07 15.75 -0.91
CA LEU A 264 -21.85 16.97 -1.08
C LEU A 264 -21.47 17.70 -2.36
N ASP A 265 -20.18 17.80 -2.65
CA ASP A 265 -19.65 18.42 -3.87
C ASP A 265 -20.05 17.63 -5.12
N ALA A 266 -20.21 16.31 -4.99
CA ALA A 266 -20.75 15.43 -6.03
C ALA A 266 -22.29 15.46 -6.12
N GLY A 267 -22.97 16.30 -5.34
CA GLY A 267 -24.43 16.49 -5.42
C GLY A 267 -25.27 15.53 -4.58
N ALA A 268 -24.73 14.95 -3.51
CA ALA A 268 -25.51 14.13 -2.58
C ALA A 268 -26.76 14.87 -2.06
N ASP A 269 -27.89 14.16 -1.98
CA ASP A 269 -29.15 14.74 -1.53
C ASP A 269 -29.12 15.04 -0.02
N LEU A 270 -29.43 16.30 0.28
CA LEU A 270 -29.53 16.85 1.64
C LEU A 270 -30.97 16.84 2.16
N GLY A 271 -31.97 16.53 1.33
CA GLY A 271 -33.37 16.42 1.73
C GLY A 271 -33.61 15.23 2.66
N ALA A 272 -33.92 14.06 2.11
CA ALA A 272 -34.21 12.88 2.93
C ALA A 272 -32.97 12.34 3.67
N GLY A 273 -31.79 12.49 3.06
CA GLY A 273 -30.51 12.05 3.64
C GLY A 273 -29.87 13.04 4.62
N GLY A 274 -30.02 14.35 4.40
CA GLY A 274 -29.31 15.38 5.17
C GLY A 274 -29.83 15.52 6.61
N GLY A 275 -31.15 15.42 6.83
CA GLY A 275 -31.71 15.44 8.20
C GLY A 275 -31.22 14.27 9.05
N ARG A 276 -31.17 13.06 8.47
CA ARG A 276 -30.61 11.87 9.11
C ARG A 276 -29.10 12.01 9.32
N ALA A 277 -28.37 12.54 8.33
CA ALA A 277 -26.93 12.77 8.43
C ALA A 277 -26.59 13.76 9.55
N LEU A 278 -27.33 14.88 9.63
CA LEU A 278 -27.18 15.87 10.69
C LEU A 278 -27.46 15.25 12.06
N HIS A 279 -28.58 14.53 12.22
CA HIS A 279 -28.90 13.84 13.47
C HIS A 279 -27.78 12.88 13.91
N LEU A 280 -27.23 12.09 12.98
CA LEU A 280 -26.15 11.14 13.28
C LEU A 280 -24.83 11.83 13.62
N ALA A 281 -24.49 12.91 12.91
CA ALA A 281 -23.30 13.71 13.20
C ALA A 281 -23.39 14.34 14.60
N VAL A 282 -24.55 14.91 14.93
CA VAL A 282 -24.81 15.55 16.23
C VAL A 282 -24.79 14.55 17.37
N ARG A 283 -25.52 13.44 17.23
CA ARG A 283 -25.58 12.38 18.24
C ARG A 283 -24.21 11.80 18.57
N ASN A 284 -23.32 11.74 17.57
CA ASN A 284 -21.96 11.21 17.73
C ASN A 284 -20.90 12.27 18.04
N GLY A 285 -21.27 13.56 18.14
CA GLY A 285 -20.34 14.62 18.51
C GLY A 285 -19.42 15.11 17.39
N HIS A 286 -19.76 14.86 16.14
CA HIS A 286 -18.92 15.21 14.99
C HIS A 286 -19.09 16.69 14.61
N LEU A 287 -18.39 17.57 15.33
CA LEU A 287 -18.49 19.04 15.19
C LEU A 287 -18.25 19.53 13.75
N GLU A 288 -17.15 19.14 13.13
CA GLU A 288 -16.77 19.64 11.79
C GLU A 288 -17.72 19.12 10.70
N VAL A 289 -18.14 17.85 10.82
CA VAL A 289 -19.16 17.27 9.94
C VAL A 289 -20.49 18.01 10.09
N THR A 290 -20.89 18.30 11.33
CA THR A 290 -22.10 19.07 11.62
C THR A 290 -22.00 20.44 10.96
N ALA A 291 -20.90 21.17 11.15
CA ALA A 291 -20.67 22.47 10.52
C ALA A 291 -20.72 22.40 8.98
N ARG A 292 -20.11 21.39 8.36
CA ARG A 292 -20.13 21.21 6.90
C ARG A 292 -21.53 20.92 6.35
N ILE A 293 -22.32 20.09 7.04
CA ILE A 293 -23.72 19.82 6.68
C ILE A 293 -24.56 21.10 6.83
N LEU A 294 -24.41 21.81 7.95
CA LEU A 294 -25.11 23.08 8.21
C LEU A 294 -24.83 24.11 7.12
N LYS A 295 -23.55 24.28 6.76
CA LYS A 295 -23.12 25.15 5.66
C LYS A 295 -23.78 24.75 4.34
N ALA A 296 -23.77 23.45 4.01
CA ALA A 296 -24.36 22.95 2.76
C ALA A 296 -25.89 23.13 2.70
N LEU A 297 -26.58 23.01 3.85
CA LEU A 297 -28.01 23.28 3.96
C LEU A 297 -28.30 24.77 3.70
N LYS A 298 -27.54 25.67 4.33
CA LYS A 298 -27.65 27.13 4.10
C LYS A 298 -27.40 27.51 2.63
N GLU A 299 -26.41 26.91 1.98
CA GLU A 299 -26.07 27.15 0.58
C GLU A 299 -27.23 26.78 -0.37
N LYS A 300 -27.90 25.65 -0.12
CA LYS A 300 -29.09 25.23 -0.91
C LYS A 300 -30.33 26.09 -0.68
N GLU A 301 -30.49 26.69 0.50
CA GLU A 301 -31.67 27.49 0.88
C GLU A 301 -31.61 28.96 0.47
N SER A 302 -30.75 29.33 -0.49
CA SER A 302 -30.54 30.73 -0.93
C SER A 302 -31.74 31.39 -1.63
N THR A 303 -32.79 31.73 -0.85
CA THR A 303 -33.42 33.06 -0.79
C THR A 303 -33.52 33.47 0.69
N PRO A 304 -33.44 34.75 1.05
CA PRO A 304 -32.91 35.16 2.34
C PRO A 304 -34.00 35.14 3.42
N VAL A 305 -33.90 34.23 4.40
CA VAL A 305 -34.04 34.59 5.82
C VAL A 305 -33.19 33.62 6.64
N ALA A 306 -32.22 34.19 7.36
CA ALA A 306 -31.51 33.53 8.44
C ALA A 306 -32.49 33.09 9.54
N ASN A 307 -32.87 31.82 9.56
CA ASN A 307 -33.08 31.03 10.77
C ASN A 307 -33.43 29.59 10.37
N VAL A 308 -32.41 28.74 10.17
CA VAL A 308 -32.68 27.30 10.29
C VAL A 308 -32.85 27.04 11.78
N SER A 309 -34.07 27.22 12.27
CA SER A 309 -34.45 26.78 13.62
C SER A 309 -34.39 25.26 13.62
N PHE A 310 -33.24 24.72 14.02
CA PHE A 310 -33.12 23.31 14.30
C PHE A 310 -34.01 22.98 15.50
N SER A 311 -34.72 21.86 15.45
CA SER A 311 -35.59 21.47 16.55
C SER A 311 -34.79 21.47 17.86
N ASP A 312 -35.30 22.07 18.93
CA ASP A 312 -34.66 22.05 20.26
C ASP A 312 -34.21 20.63 20.67
N LYS A 313 -34.95 19.63 20.20
CA LYS A 313 -34.64 18.20 20.35
C LYS A 313 -33.24 17.79 19.85
N ILE A 314 -32.74 18.33 18.73
CA ILE A 314 -31.40 17.97 18.22
C ILE A 314 -30.29 18.63 19.05
N ILE A 315 -30.54 19.83 19.57
CA ILE A 315 -29.65 20.53 20.52
C ILE A 315 -29.64 19.78 21.86
N GLU A 316 -30.80 19.34 22.33
CA GLU A 316 -30.95 18.53 23.53
C GLU A 316 -30.21 17.20 23.38
N ILE A 317 -30.36 16.50 22.25
CA ILE A 317 -29.56 15.30 21.94
C ILE A 317 -28.06 15.58 22.03
N ALA A 318 -27.58 16.71 21.50
CA ALA A 318 -26.17 17.08 21.61
C ALA A 318 -25.75 17.24 23.09
N ARG A 319 -26.56 17.93 23.90
CA ARG A 319 -26.30 18.15 25.34
C ARG A 319 -26.36 16.86 26.16
N GLU A 320 -27.38 16.03 25.95
CA GLU A 320 -27.57 14.74 26.62
C GLU A 320 -26.41 13.78 26.35
N ASN A 321 -25.84 13.82 25.13
CA ASN A 321 -24.68 13.01 24.76
C ASN A 321 -23.33 13.66 25.13
N GLY A 322 -23.34 14.82 25.81
CA GLY A 322 -22.12 15.49 26.31
C GLY A 322 -21.37 16.33 25.26
N HIS A 323 -21.97 16.61 24.11
CA HIS A 323 -21.33 17.33 22.99
C HIS A 323 -21.57 18.85 23.08
N ALA A 324 -20.97 19.49 24.07
CA ALA A 324 -21.16 20.92 24.35
C ALA A 324 -20.84 21.83 23.15
N ASP A 325 -19.76 21.54 22.43
CA ASP A 325 -19.34 22.33 21.25
C ASP A 325 -20.33 22.21 20.09
N VAL A 326 -20.90 21.01 19.89
CA VAL A 326 -21.93 20.77 18.88
C VAL A 326 -23.23 21.46 19.27
N ALA A 327 -23.61 21.41 20.55
CA ALA A 327 -24.77 22.13 21.06
C ALA A 327 -24.59 23.65 20.89
N ALA A 328 -23.40 24.18 21.14
CA ALA A 328 -23.08 25.59 20.96
C ALA A 328 -23.12 26.00 19.46
N LEU A 329 -22.60 25.16 18.56
CA LEU A 329 -22.72 25.36 17.10
C LEU A 329 -24.19 25.39 16.65
N LEU A 330 -25.00 24.42 17.09
CA LEU A 330 -26.42 24.36 16.74
C LEU A 330 -27.24 25.50 17.36
N SER A 331 -26.82 26.02 18.52
CA SER A 331 -27.46 27.16 19.20
C SER A 331 -27.01 28.52 18.62
N GLY A 332 -26.14 28.53 17.61
CA GLY A 332 -25.58 29.77 17.03
C GLY A 332 -24.55 30.48 17.92
N LEU A 333 -24.08 29.84 19.00
CA LEU A 333 -23.03 30.36 19.88
C LEU A 333 -21.62 30.15 19.31
N LEU A 334 -21.48 29.21 18.37
CA LEU A 334 -20.30 29.01 17.53
C LEU A 334 -20.72 29.19 16.06
N SER A 335 -19.93 29.92 15.27
CA SER A 335 -20.20 30.03 13.85
C SER A 335 -19.64 28.82 13.09
N ASP A 336 -20.36 28.36 12.07
CA ASP A 336 -19.91 27.32 11.15
C ASP A 336 -18.67 27.76 10.36
N GLY A 337 -18.57 29.06 10.06
CA GLY A 337 -17.37 29.69 9.51
C GLY A 337 -16.15 29.48 10.40
N ASP A 338 -16.22 29.82 11.69
CA ASP A 338 -15.09 29.66 12.61
C ASP A 338 -14.69 28.20 12.79
N VAL A 339 -15.66 27.27 12.82
CA VAL A 339 -15.38 25.83 12.92
C VAL A 339 -14.64 25.31 11.70
N LEU A 340 -15.01 25.77 10.50
CA LEU A 340 -14.42 25.33 9.23
C LEU A 340 -13.12 26.10 8.87
N ASP A 341 -13.01 27.38 9.23
CA ASP A 341 -11.87 28.25 8.94
C ASP A 341 -10.72 28.08 9.94
N SER A 342 -11.01 27.80 11.23
CA SER A 342 -9.97 27.54 12.24
C SER A 342 -9.13 26.28 11.96
N ARG A 343 -9.54 25.47 10.96
CA ARG A 343 -8.88 24.23 10.54
C ARG A 343 -9.03 23.98 9.03
N SER A 344 -8.89 24.99 8.19
CA SER A 344 -8.94 24.93 6.70
C SER A 344 -7.96 23.95 6.00
N ARG A 345 -7.40 22.95 6.70
CA ARG A 345 -6.40 21.97 6.26
C ARG A 345 -6.93 20.61 5.81
N PHE A 346 -8.24 20.40 5.66
CA PHE A 346 -8.78 19.06 5.37
C PHE A 346 -9.69 18.98 4.15
N ASP A 347 -9.50 19.85 3.15
CA ASP A 347 -9.87 19.49 1.77
C ASP A 347 -8.81 18.52 1.24
N TRP A 348 -9.22 17.27 1.01
CA TRP A 348 -8.32 16.22 0.53
C TRP A 348 -7.76 16.59 -0.86
N ALA A 349 -8.55 17.23 -1.72
CA ALA A 349 -8.10 17.62 -3.05
C ALA A 349 -7.15 18.81 -2.99
N ALA A 350 -7.37 19.75 -2.06
CA ALA A 350 -6.40 20.81 -1.79
C ALA A 350 -5.10 20.25 -1.20
N SER A 351 -5.16 19.25 -0.32
CA SER A 351 -3.97 18.60 0.24
C SER A 351 -3.18 17.85 -0.84
N GLU A 352 -3.85 17.12 -1.73
CA GLU A 352 -3.21 16.49 -2.89
C GLU A 352 -2.69 17.53 -3.89
N GLY A 353 -3.37 18.67 -4.03
CA GLY A 353 -2.94 19.82 -4.83
C GLY A 353 -1.72 20.53 -4.23
N GLU A 354 -1.63 20.67 -2.91
CA GLU A 354 -0.49 21.25 -2.21
C GLU A 354 0.75 20.35 -2.36
N SER A 355 0.57 19.02 -2.28
CA SER A 355 1.65 18.06 -2.51
C SER A 355 2.09 17.99 -3.97
N TRP A 356 1.15 18.20 -4.90
CA TRP A 356 1.42 18.22 -6.35
C TRP A 356 2.00 19.55 -6.84
N GLY A 357 1.63 20.68 -6.23
CA GLY A 357 1.90 22.03 -6.71
C GLY A 357 3.37 22.34 -7.06
N PRO A 358 4.34 22.01 -6.19
CA PRO A 358 5.75 22.21 -6.52
C PRO A 358 6.18 21.43 -7.76
N LEU A 359 5.77 20.16 -7.87
CA LEU A 359 6.07 19.33 -9.02
C LEU A 359 5.35 19.82 -10.29
N ALA A 360 4.09 20.23 -10.16
CA ALA A 360 3.31 20.84 -11.23
C ALA A 360 3.99 22.10 -11.79
N SER A 361 4.55 22.94 -10.92
CA SER A 361 5.34 24.12 -11.29
C SER A 361 6.59 23.73 -12.09
N LEU A 362 7.37 22.74 -11.63
CA LEU A 362 8.55 22.28 -12.37
C LEU A 362 8.20 21.73 -13.76
N LEU A 363 7.09 21.00 -13.86
CA LEU A 363 6.63 20.40 -15.12
C LEU A 363 6.08 21.46 -16.10
N SER A 364 5.26 22.39 -15.61
CA SER A 364 4.67 23.48 -16.41
C SER A 364 5.72 24.46 -16.95
N LYS A 365 6.74 24.79 -16.15
CA LYS A 365 7.91 25.58 -16.58
C LYS A 365 8.85 24.81 -17.50
N GLN A 366 8.59 23.52 -17.74
CA GLN A 366 9.49 22.61 -18.43
C GLN A 366 10.89 22.58 -17.78
N ALA A 367 11.00 22.75 -16.47
CA ALA A 367 12.26 22.55 -15.75
C ALA A 367 12.66 21.07 -15.80
N VAL A 368 11.68 20.17 -15.86
CA VAL A 368 11.82 18.70 -15.90
C VAL A 368 11.20 18.12 -17.18
N ALA A 369 11.86 17.13 -17.78
CA ALA A 369 11.34 16.39 -18.95
C ALA A 369 10.71 15.06 -18.54
N LEU A 370 9.53 14.79 -19.08
CA LEU A 370 8.87 13.50 -19.00
C LEU A 370 8.88 12.83 -20.36
N TRP A 371 9.23 11.55 -20.39
CA TRP A 371 9.31 10.74 -21.60
C TRP A 371 8.09 9.84 -21.68
N PRO A 372 7.21 10.01 -22.68
CA PRO A 372 6.11 9.06 -22.87
C PRO A 372 6.63 7.63 -23.04
N LEU A 373 5.93 6.65 -22.49
CA LEU A 373 6.35 5.25 -22.58
C LEU A 373 6.55 4.81 -24.04
N TRP A 374 5.67 5.23 -24.95
CA TRP A 374 5.79 4.91 -26.38
C TRP A 374 7.07 5.48 -27.03
N VAL A 375 7.59 6.62 -26.55
CA VAL A 375 8.86 7.19 -27.04
C VAL A 375 10.02 6.27 -26.65
N LEU A 376 10.03 5.82 -25.41
CA LEU A 376 11.05 4.89 -24.90
C LEU A 376 10.99 3.55 -25.65
N GLU A 377 9.79 3.08 -25.98
CA GLU A 377 9.58 1.88 -26.79
C GLU A 377 10.08 2.04 -28.22
N LEU A 378 9.81 3.19 -28.86
CA LEU A 378 10.30 3.48 -30.21
C LEU A 378 11.83 3.54 -30.25
N LEU A 379 12.45 4.21 -29.27
CA LEU A 379 13.90 4.26 -29.15
C LEU A 379 14.50 2.85 -28.99
N LEU A 380 13.88 2.03 -28.16
CA LEU A 380 14.29 0.64 -27.97
C LEU A 380 14.12 -0.20 -29.24
N GLU A 381 13.00 -0.06 -29.94
CA GLU A 381 12.72 -0.77 -31.21
C GLU A 381 13.75 -0.40 -32.30
N LYS A 382 14.18 0.86 -32.34
CA LYS A 382 15.18 1.36 -33.30
C LYS A 382 16.62 1.23 -32.80
N GLU A 383 16.82 0.58 -31.64
CA GLU A 383 18.11 0.43 -30.97
C GLU A 383 18.88 1.76 -30.82
N LYS A 384 18.15 2.84 -30.53
CA LYS A 384 18.71 4.16 -30.31
C LYS A 384 18.80 4.48 -28.81
N PRO A 385 19.94 5.02 -28.34
CA PRO A 385 20.03 5.53 -26.98
C PRO A 385 19.08 6.70 -26.78
N VAL A 386 18.64 6.91 -25.54
CA VAL A 386 17.79 8.05 -25.18
C VAL A 386 18.53 9.34 -25.53
N PRO A 387 18.01 10.18 -26.45
CA PRO A 387 18.72 11.36 -26.89
C PRO A 387 18.79 12.40 -25.76
N ARG A 388 19.65 13.40 -25.93
CA ARG A 388 19.61 14.58 -25.07
C ARG A 388 18.22 15.20 -25.14
N ARG A 389 17.80 15.81 -24.03
CA ARG A 389 16.49 16.45 -23.93
C ARG A 389 16.19 17.41 -25.08
N GLN A 390 17.16 18.24 -25.49
CA GLN A 390 16.99 19.23 -26.56
C GLN A 390 16.84 18.61 -27.96
N ASP A 391 17.27 17.36 -28.14
CA ASP A 391 17.33 16.70 -29.43
C ASP A 391 16.15 15.73 -29.63
N MET A 392 15.23 15.64 -28.67
CA MET A 392 14.10 14.69 -28.69
C MET A 392 13.22 14.89 -29.94
N GLU A 393 12.81 16.13 -30.22
CA GLU A 393 11.93 16.45 -31.34
C GLU A 393 12.55 16.04 -32.68
N GLU A 394 13.77 16.50 -32.95
CA GLU A 394 14.52 16.14 -34.16
C GLU A 394 14.73 14.63 -34.27
N THR A 395 15.09 13.96 -33.18
CA THR A 395 15.29 12.51 -33.15
C THR A 395 14.00 11.78 -33.51
N LEU A 396 12.85 12.18 -32.93
CA LEU A 396 11.58 11.54 -33.23
C LEU A 396 11.15 11.70 -34.69
N VAL A 397 11.38 12.89 -35.28
CA VAL A 397 11.14 13.14 -36.70
C VAL A 397 12.03 12.24 -37.56
N GLN A 398 13.32 12.13 -37.24
CA GLN A 398 14.26 11.25 -37.95
C GLN A 398 13.88 9.75 -37.84
N LEU A 399 13.25 9.36 -36.73
CA LEU A 399 12.74 8.00 -36.52
C LEU A 399 11.36 7.75 -37.15
N GLY A 400 10.78 8.76 -37.82
CA GLY A 400 9.53 8.63 -38.58
C GLY A 400 8.26 8.82 -37.75
N ALA A 401 8.32 9.48 -36.59
CA ALA A 401 7.13 9.84 -35.82
C ALA A 401 6.33 10.93 -36.54
N SER A 402 4.99 10.86 -36.48
CA SER A 402 4.12 11.91 -37.02
C SER A 402 4.24 13.22 -36.22
N GLU A 403 4.03 14.36 -36.89
CA GLU A 403 4.07 15.68 -36.25
C GLU A 403 3.16 15.77 -35.01
N GLU A 404 1.96 15.17 -35.06
CA GLU A 404 1.04 15.12 -33.92
C GLU A 404 1.62 14.35 -32.72
N LYS A 405 2.26 13.20 -32.95
CA LYS A 405 2.88 12.41 -31.88
C LYS A 405 4.08 13.13 -31.29
N VAL A 406 4.86 13.79 -32.13
CA VAL A 406 6.01 14.60 -31.70
C VAL A 406 5.55 15.75 -30.82
N ALA A 407 4.55 16.52 -31.25
CA ALA A 407 3.97 17.60 -30.43
C ALA A 407 3.46 17.08 -29.07
N LYS A 408 2.73 15.95 -29.07
CA LYS A 408 2.26 15.30 -27.84
C LYS A 408 3.41 14.88 -26.92
N ALA A 409 4.54 14.41 -27.46
CA ALA A 409 5.71 14.05 -26.65
C ALA A 409 6.38 15.27 -26.02
N VAL A 410 6.53 16.36 -26.77
CA VAL A 410 7.19 17.59 -26.30
C VAL A 410 6.35 18.32 -25.25
N GLU A 411 5.03 18.37 -25.42
CA GLU A 411 4.13 19.08 -24.51
C GLU A 411 3.72 18.29 -23.26
N VAL A 412 4.04 17.00 -23.18
CA VAL A 412 3.51 16.10 -22.13
C VAL A 412 3.83 16.60 -20.73
N SER A 413 5.05 17.14 -20.49
CA SER A 413 5.40 17.72 -19.19
C SER A 413 4.47 18.87 -18.83
N SER A 414 4.23 19.79 -19.77
CA SER A 414 3.38 20.95 -19.52
C SER A 414 1.91 20.55 -19.31
N GLN A 415 1.42 19.60 -20.10
CA GLN A 415 0.06 19.05 -19.98
C GLN A 415 -0.15 18.35 -18.62
N VAL A 416 0.81 17.55 -18.18
CA VAL A 416 0.77 16.88 -16.86
C VAL A 416 0.82 17.93 -15.74
N GLY A 417 1.69 18.94 -15.86
CA GLY A 417 1.83 20.02 -14.87
C GLY A 417 0.62 20.95 -14.78
N ALA A 418 -0.07 21.22 -15.90
CA ALA A 418 -1.27 22.06 -15.94
C ALA A 418 -2.54 21.31 -15.48
N GLY A 419 -2.53 19.98 -15.55
CA GLY A 419 -3.63 19.13 -15.08
C GLY A 419 -3.72 19.03 -13.56
N PRO A 420 -4.82 18.46 -13.04
CA PRO A 420 -4.90 18.09 -11.63
C PRO A 420 -3.85 17.01 -11.30
N PHE A 421 -3.64 16.76 -10.01
CA PHE A 421 -2.72 15.72 -9.55
C PHE A 421 -3.00 14.34 -10.20
N PRO A 422 -1.98 13.47 -10.38
CA PRO A 422 -2.04 12.26 -11.21
C PRO A 422 -3.26 11.35 -11.04
N SER A 423 -3.75 11.13 -9.83
CA SER A 423 -4.94 10.31 -9.60
C SER A 423 -6.23 10.87 -10.25
N ARG A 424 -6.29 12.18 -10.54
CA ARG A 424 -7.38 12.84 -11.28
C ARG A 424 -7.12 13.03 -12.76
N SER A 425 -5.87 13.21 -13.19
CA SER A 425 -5.53 13.36 -14.62
C SER A 425 -5.42 12.01 -15.35
N GLY A 426 -5.25 10.91 -14.60
CA GLY A 426 -5.11 9.57 -15.13
C GLY A 426 -3.72 9.27 -15.69
N TYR A 427 -2.75 10.17 -15.47
CA TYR A 427 -1.35 9.93 -15.78
C TYR A 427 -0.71 9.04 -14.71
N SER A 428 0.19 8.16 -15.15
CA SER A 428 1.09 7.41 -14.27
C SER A 428 2.51 7.91 -14.49
N ILE A 429 3.04 8.61 -13.48
CA ILE A 429 4.41 9.13 -13.51
C ILE A 429 5.33 8.08 -12.90
N VAL A 430 6.34 7.66 -13.65
CA VAL A 430 7.32 6.67 -13.22
C VAL A 430 8.71 7.28 -13.24
N CYS A 431 9.38 7.33 -12.10
CA CYS A 431 10.74 7.84 -11.97
C CYS A 431 11.72 6.66 -11.93
N LEU A 432 12.73 6.66 -12.80
CA LEU A 432 13.84 5.70 -12.72
C LEU A 432 14.92 6.25 -11.80
N SER A 433 15.13 5.62 -10.65
CA SER A 433 16.29 5.89 -9.80
C SER A 433 17.40 4.93 -10.18
N TYR A 434 18.50 5.46 -10.72
CA TYR A 434 19.68 4.66 -11.03
C TYR A 434 20.95 5.49 -10.87
N ALA A 435 22.06 4.77 -10.74
CA ALA A 435 23.32 5.38 -10.39
C ALA A 435 24.44 4.92 -11.31
N TRP A 436 24.54 5.57 -12.46
CA TRP A 436 25.78 5.72 -13.19
C TRP A 436 25.66 6.81 -14.25
N LEU A 437 26.68 7.67 -14.31
CA LEU A 437 26.94 8.56 -15.43
C LEU A 437 28.20 8.03 -16.10
N SER A 438 28.05 7.35 -17.24
CA SER A 438 29.18 7.26 -18.16
C SER A 438 29.50 8.67 -18.67
N LYS A 439 30.77 8.91 -18.98
CA LYS A 439 31.29 10.22 -19.42
C LYS A 439 30.62 10.69 -20.72
N ASP A 440 30.17 9.77 -21.56
CA ASP A 440 29.68 10.05 -22.90
C ASP A 440 28.15 9.91 -23.04
N HIS A 441 27.55 8.92 -22.39
CA HIS A 441 26.09 8.69 -22.37
C HIS A 441 25.71 7.80 -21.18
N PRO A 442 24.61 8.07 -20.45
CA PRO A 442 24.34 7.33 -19.20
C PRO A 442 23.72 5.93 -19.34
N ASP A 443 23.22 5.55 -20.52
CA ASP A 443 22.79 4.16 -20.82
C ASP A 443 23.14 3.78 -22.28
N PRO A 444 24.43 3.65 -22.63
CA PRO A 444 24.87 3.51 -24.02
C PRO A 444 24.42 2.19 -24.66
N ASP A 445 24.31 1.11 -23.88
CA ASP A 445 23.95 -0.23 -24.35
C ASP A 445 22.45 -0.55 -24.22
N LEU A 446 21.65 0.46 -23.88
CA LEU A 446 20.20 0.37 -23.66
C LEU A 446 19.82 -0.60 -22.53
N PHE A 447 20.74 -0.90 -21.61
CA PHE A 447 20.55 -1.90 -20.57
C PHE A 447 19.41 -1.51 -19.62
N HIS A 448 19.42 -0.26 -19.15
CA HIS A 448 18.36 0.24 -18.27
C HIS A 448 17.07 0.47 -19.04
N LEU A 449 17.16 0.91 -20.31
CA LEU A 449 15.99 1.18 -21.14
C LEU A 449 15.21 -0.12 -21.41
N LYS A 450 15.92 -1.17 -21.82
CA LYS A 450 15.37 -2.52 -22.00
C LYS A 450 14.62 -2.99 -20.76
N ARG A 451 15.25 -2.86 -19.59
CA ARG A 451 14.67 -3.29 -18.31
C ARG A 451 13.46 -2.47 -17.90
N LEU A 452 13.58 -1.15 -17.97
CA LEU A 452 12.51 -0.25 -17.58
C LEU A 452 11.25 -0.49 -18.44
N VAL A 453 11.41 -0.52 -19.77
CA VAL A 453 10.30 -0.75 -20.69
C VAL A 453 9.68 -2.13 -20.44
N LYS A 454 10.51 -3.16 -20.26
CA LYS A 454 10.04 -4.52 -19.97
C LYS A 454 9.21 -4.58 -18.68
N ASP A 455 9.72 -4.03 -17.59
CA ASP A 455 9.07 -4.11 -16.28
C ASP A 455 7.82 -3.24 -16.22
N ILE A 456 7.84 -2.05 -16.84
CA ILE A 456 6.64 -1.20 -16.96
C ILE A 456 5.54 -1.92 -17.75
N ARG A 457 5.84 -2.53 -18.91
CA ARG A 457 4.85 -3.32 -19.68
C ARG A 457 4.25 -4.48 -18.89
N GLY A 458 5.02 -5.01 -17.94
CA GLY A 458 4.56 -6.01 -16.98
C GLY A 458 3.47 -5.51 -16.01
N ARG A 459 3.22 -4.20 -15.90
CA ARG A 459 2.25 -3.63 -14.95
C ARG A 459 0.88 -3.38 -15.59
N TRP A 460 -0.19 -3.65 -14.86
CA TRP A 460 -1.56 -3.51 -15.36
C TRP A 460 -1.92 -2.08 -15.80
N TRP A 461 -1.36 -1.06 -15.15
CA TRP A 461 -1.61 0.36 -15.43
C TRP A 461 -0.82 0.89 -16.65
N ALA A 462 0.04 0.08 -17.26
CA ALA A 462 0.84 0.45 -18.43
C ALA A 462 0.52 -0.39 -19.69
N ARG A 463 -0.64 -1.05 -19.71
CA ARG A 463 -1.08 -1.90 -20.83
C ARG A 463 -2.26 -1.30 -21.57
N GLY A 464 -2.39 -1.63 -22.86
CA GLY A 464 -3.46 -1.13 -23.74
C GLY A 464 -3.48 0.39 -23.79
N ASP A 465 -4.66 0.97 -23.85
CA ASP A 465 -4.86 2.43 -23.97
C ASP A 465 -4.30 3.24 -22.79
N ARG A 466 -3.97 2.60 -21.67
CA ARG A 466 -3.34 3.27 -20.51
C ARG A 466 -1.87 3.55 -20.71
N ALA A 467 -1.20 2.80 -21.59
CA ALA A 467 0.22 3.00 -21.89
C ALA A 467 0.50 4.43 -22.36
N ASP A 468 -0.45 5.05 -23.07
CA ASP A 468 -0.37 6.43 -23.55
C ASP A 468 -0.35 7.48 -22.44
N LYS A 469 -0.79 7.10 -21.23
CA LYS A 469 -0.77 7.95 -20.02
C LYS A 469 0.39 7.64 -19.09
N VAL A 470 1.30 6.73 -19.49
CA VAL A 470 2.51 6.46 -18.73
C VAL A 470 3.62 7.38 -19.22
N VAL A 471 4.17 8.12 -18.28
CA VAL A 471 5.27 9.05 -18.51
C VAL A 471 6.41 8.76 -17.56
N VAL A 472 7.61 8.74 -18.10
CA VAL A 472 8.80 8.33 -17.37
C VAL A 472 9.68 9.55 -17.13
N PHE A 473 9.99 9.80 -15.86
CA PHE A 473 11.08 10.67 -15.49
C PHE A 473 12.39 9.87 -15.45
N TRP A 474 13.35 10.27 -16.28
CA TRP A 474 14.67 9.64 -16.35
C TRP A 474 15.72 10.61 -15.80
N ASP A 475 16.09 10.37 -14.53
CA ASP A 475 16.79 11.23 -13.57
C ASP A 475 17.87 12.17 -14.14
N LEU A 476 18.69 11.63 -15.04
CA LEU A 476 19.98 12.22 -15.41
C LEU A 476 20.02 12.79 -16.82
N MET A 477 18.93 12.69 -17.60
CA MET A 477 18.81 13.38 -18.89
C MET A 477 18.72 14.90 -18.75
N SER A 478 18.35 15.40 -17.58
CA SER A 478 18.40 16.84 -17.27
C SER A 478 19.83 17.35 -17.12
N LEU A 479 20.75 16.51 -16.64
CA LEU A 479 22.19 16.80 -16.53
C LEU A 479 22.91 16.57 -17.86
N PHE A 480 22.45 15.58 -18.64
CA PHE A 480 22.95 15.27 -19.98
C PHE A 480 22.28 16.16 -21.05
N GLN A 481 22.68 17.43 -21.10
CA GLN A 481 22.14 18.46 -21.98
C GLN A 481 23.23 19.15 -22.79
N LYS A 482 22.85 19.86 -23.86
CA LYS A 482 23.73 20.88 -24.47
C LYS A 482 24.05 21.98 -23.45
N PRO A 483 25.13 22.77 -23.65
CA PRO A 483 25.37 23.98 -22.87
C PRO A 483 24.10 24.85 -22.84
N ARG A 484 23.74 25.31 -21.65
CA ARG A 484 22.51 26.06 -21.39
C ARG A 484 22.75 27.55 -21.55
N ASP A 485 21.76 28.26 -22.08
CA ASP A 485 21.69 29.71 -21.88
C ASP A 485 21.40 30.05 -20.40
N GLU A 486 21.47 31.32 -20.03
CA GLU A 486 21.25 31.75 -18.64
C GLU A 486 19.87 31.36 -18.10
N THR A 487 18.83 31.43 -18.92
CA THR A 487 17.44 31.11 -18.50
C THR A 487 17.27 29.61 -18.28
N GLN A 488 17.78 28.79 -19.20
CA GLN A 488 17.83 27.34 -19.08
C GLN A 488 18.68 26.91 -17.89
N ASN A 489 19.76 27.63 -17.60
CA ASN A 489 20.61 27.34 -16.45
C ASN A 489 19.92 27.63 -15.12
N GLU A 490 19.14 28.71 -15.01
CA GLU A 490 18.33 28.98 -13.81
C GLU A 490 17.21 27.95 -13.63
N LEU A 491 16.46 27.60 -14.69
CA LEU A 491 15.46 26.53 -14.64
C LEU A 491 16.08 25.18 -14.24
N PHE A 492 17.29 24.91 -14.73
CA PHE A 492 18.01 23.70 -14.37
C PHE A 492 18.43 23.69 -12.90
N LYS A 493 18.92 24.81 -12.36
CA LYS A 493 19.23 24.94 -10.92
C LYS A 493 17.96 24.80 -10.08
N GLU A 494 16.84 25.36 -10.51
CA GLU A 494 15.53 25.19 -9.87
C GLU A 494 15.14 23.71 -9.85
N ALA A 495 15.17 23.02 -11.01
CA ALA A 495 14.88 21.59 -11.10
C ALA A 495 15.80 20.73 -10.24
N LEU A 496 17.10 21.03 -10.20
CA LEU A 496 18.06 20.34 -9.33
C LEU A 496 17.77 20.58 -7.86
N ASN A 497 17.28 21.77 -7.50
CA ASN A 497 17.00 22.09 -6.11
C ASN A 497 15.77 21.38 -5.56
N ASP A 498 14.82 21.02 -6.42
CA ASP A 498 13.54 20.43 -6.04
C ASP A 498 13.36 18.99 -6.58
N LEU A 499 14.44 18.37 -7.06
CA LEU A 499 14.40 17.06 -7.71
C LEU A 499 13.89 15.96 -6.76
N GLU A 500 14.13 16.09 -5.45
CA GLU A 500 13.65 15.15 -4.45
C GLU A 500 12.13 15.03 -4.44
N ILE A 501 11.40 16.07 -4.86
CA ILE A 501 9.94 16.08 -4.91
C ILE A 501 9.46 15.04 -5.92
N LEU A 502 10.15 14.85 -7.05
CA LEU A 502 9.81 13.81 -8.03
C LEU A 502 9.90 12.39 -7.44
N TYR A 503 10.87 12.14 -6.57
CA TYR A 503 11.08 10.81 -6.00
C TYR A 503 10.24 10.56 -4.75
N SER A 504 10.03 11.60 -3.94
CA SER A 504 9.31 11.51 -2.66
C SER A 504 7.80 11.74 -2.79
N SER A 505 7.33 12.36 -3.88
CA SER A 505 5.91 12.66 -4.08
C SER A 505 5.04 11.41 -4.01
N PRO A 506 3.89 11.44 -3.31
CA PRO A 506 2.94 10.33 -3.30
C PRO A 506 2.31 10.05 -4.68
N HIS A 507 2.52 10.95 -5.64
CA HIS A 507 1.96 10.87 -6.99
C HIS A 507 2.85 10.13 -8.00
N THR A 508 4.08 9.80 -7.64
CA THR A 508 5.05 9.18 -8.54
C THR A 508 5.34 7.74 -8.14
N ARG A 509 5.47 6.85 -9.11
CA ARG A 509 6.03 5.50 -8.93
C ARG A 509 7.54 5.58 -9.13
N VAL A 510 8.33 4.84 -8.36
CA VAL A 510 9.79 4.87 -8.43
C VAL A 510 10.31 3.48 -8.75
N CYS A 511 10.97 3.33 -9.90
CA CYS A 511 11.75 2.16 -10.25
C CYS A 511 13.15 2.28 -9.64
N LYS A 512 13.43 1.45 -8.64
CA LYS A 512 14.77 1.25 -8.09
C LYS A 512 15.55 0.32 -9.00
N SER A 513 16.54 0.86 -9.71
CA SER A 513 17.43 0.03 -10.51
C SER A 513 18.63 -0.42 -9.68
N THR A 514 18.54 -1.60 -9.06
CA THR A 514 19.74 -2.28 -8.54
C THR A 514 20.54 -2.94 -9.65
N GLY A 515 19.93 -3.07 -10.85
CA GLY A 515 20.52 -3.42 -12.14
C GLY A 515 21.88 -2.78 -12.41
N VAL A 516 22.92 -3.58 -12.70
CA VAL A 516 24.19 -3.09 -13.24
C VAL A 516 24.63 -4.00 -14.40
N PRO A 517 25.28 -3.48 -15.45
CA PRO A 517 25.94 -4.30 -16.46
C PRO A 517 26.98 -5.23 -15.82
N ALA A 518 27.23 -6.39 -16.43
CA ALA A 518 28.11 -7.43 -15.89
C ALA A 518 29.52 -6.92 -15.54
N ASP A 519 30.05 -6.00 -16.36
CA ASP A 519 31.41 -5.46 -16.20
C ASP A 519 31.51 -4.28 -15.21
N SER A 520 30.43 -3.98 -14.48
CA SER A 520 30.38 -2.80 -13.60
C SER A 520 30.50 -3.14 -12.11
N ILE A 521 30.94 -2.17 -11.31
CA ILE A 521 31.01 -2.31 -9.83
C ILE A 521 29.63 -2.68 -9.28
N ALA A 522 29.56 -3.70 -8.42
CA ALA A 522 28.31 -4.15 -7.82
C ALA A 522 27.53 -3.00 -7.15
N TYR A 523 26.20 -3.01 -7.28
CA TYR A 523 25.32 -1.96 -6.78
C TYR A 523 25.54 -1.61 -5.30
N ALA A 524 25.72 -2.62 -4.43
CA ALA A 524 25.97 -2.42 -3.00
C ALA A 524 27.27 -1.67 -2.69
N LEU A 525 28.30 -1.83 -3.53
CA LEU A 525 29.61 -1.20 -3.34
C LEU A 525 29.67 0.24 -3.85
N ARG A 526 28.56 0.71 -4.42
CA ARG A 526 28.47 1.92 -5.22
C ARG A 526 28.03 3.15 -4.41
N GLY A 527 27.53 2.96 -3.18
CA GLY A 527 27.11 4.03 -2.24
C GLY A 527 25.67 4.54 -2.42
N TRP A 528 25.07 4.17 -3.54
CA TRP A 528 23.69 4.50 -3.95
C TRP A 528 22.55 3.81 -3.20
N PRO A 529 22.73 2.62 -2.58
CA PRO A 529 21.65 2.00 -1.80
C PRO A 529 21.13 2.92 -0.70
N CYS A 530 22.00 3.68 -0.04
CA CYS A 530 21.60 4.61 1.02
C CYS A 530 20.77 5.78 0.45
N PHE A 531 21.18 6.36 -0.68
CA PHE A 531 20.43 7.41 -1.38
C PHE A 531 19.03 6.91 -1.77
N GLU A 532 18.94 5.77 -2.45
CA GLU A 532 17.66 5.18 -2.85
C GLU A 532 16.78 4.86 -1.63
N THR A 533 17.38 4.37 -0.55
CA THR A 533 16.66 4.10 0.70
C THR A 533 16.09 5.37 1.29
N PHE A 534 16.79 6.51 1.24
CA PHE A 534 16.27 7.80 1.71
C PHE A 534 15.07 8.31 0.90
N ILE A 535 15.18 8.34 -0.43
CA ILE A 535 14.13 8.91 -1.28
C ILE A 535 12.88 8.03 -1.38
N THR A 536 13.00 6.72 -1.09
CA THR A 536 11.90 5.76 -1.21
C THR A 536 11.48 5.08 0.09
N GLY A 537 12.27 5.16 1.16
CA GLY A 537 12.05 4.38 2.39
C GLY A 537 10.69 4.67 3.03
N PHE A 538 10.24 5.93 2.93
CA PHE A 538 8.94 6.38 3.41
C PHE A 538 7.85 6.44 2.34
N LYS A 539 8.17 6.10 1.08
CA LYS A 539 7.18 6.01 0.01
C LYS A 539 6.34 4.75 0.18
N SER A 540 5.05 4.82 -0.19
CA SER A 540 4.17 3.66 -0.24
C SER A 540 4.82 2.53 -1.03
N PRO A 541 4.91 1.28 -0.50
CA PRO A 541 5.55 0.17 -1.21
C PRO A 541 4.94 -0.11 -2.59
N ARG A 542 3.64 0.16 -2.76
CA ARG A 542 2.93 0.05 -4.05
C ARG A 542 3.48 1.01 -5.12
N LEU A 543 4.11 2.09 -4.69
CA LEU A 543 4.74 3.08 -5.56
C LEU A 543 6.25 2.79 -5.74
N VAL A 544 6.80 1.72 -5.18
CA VAL A 544 8.22 1.35 -5.33
C VAL A 544 8.32 0.05 -6.14
N LEU A 545 8.96 0.13 -7.29
CA LEU A 545 9.24 -0.96 -8.21
C LEU A 545 10.73 -1.31 -8.12
N HIS A 546 11.10 -2.58 -8.30
CA HIS A 546 12.48 -3.04 -8.14
C HIS A 546 12.98 -3.72 -9.41
N LEU A 547 13.84 -3.04 -10.18
CA LEU A 547 14.47 -3.61 -11.38
C LEU A 547 15.69 -4.44 -10.96
N SER A 548 15.56 -5.78 -10.94
CA SER A 548 16.58 -6.70 -10.38
C SER A 548 17.67 -7.15 -11.37
N THR A 549 18.86 -7.53 -10.89
CA THR A 549 20.08 -7.90 -11.66
C THR A 549 20.18 -9.40 -12.00
N LEU A 550 19.38 -10.00 -12.88
CA LEU A 550 19.65 -11.41 -13.23
C LEU A 550 19.65 -11.66 -14.75
N GLU A 551 20.78 -12.22 -15.20
CA GLU A 551 21.02 -12.76 -16.53
C GLU A 551 20.18 -14.03 -16.77
N GLY A 552 19.76 -14.24 -18.02
CA GLY A 552 19.21 -15.50 -18.52
C GLY A 552 17.86 -15.35 -19.24
N GLU A 553 17.79 -15.95 -20.44
CA GLU A 553 16.55 -16.19 -21.19
C GLU A 553 15.68 -17.22 -20.45
N ASP A 554 14.96 -16.82 -19.40
CA ASP A 554 13.93 -17.67 -18.79
C ASP A 554 12.74 -16.80 -18.37
N PHE A 555 11.87 -16.55 -19.34
CA PHE A 555 10.59 -15.82 -19.23
C PHE A 555 9.69 -16.33 -18.08
N GLU A 556 9.91 -17.54 -17.58
CA GLU A 556 9.13 -18.14 -16.49
C GLU A 556 9.71 -17.87 -15.09
N ARG A 557 11.00 -17.53 -14.97
CA ARG A 557 11.68 -17.20 -13.69
C ARG A 557 11.63 -15.71 -13.33
N GLU A 558 10.90 -14.92 -14.11
CA GLU A 558 10.92 -13.46 -14.03
C GLU A 558 9.89 -12.90 -13.03
N SER A 559 8.71 -13.51 -12.97
CA SER A 559 7.78 -13.31 -11.84
C SER A 559 8.38 -13.78 -10.51
N GLU A 560 9.41 -14.63 -10.59
CA GLU A 560 9.88 -15.45 -9.48
C GLU A 560 10.75 -14.73 -8.46
N ARG A 561 11.45 -13.67 -8.89
CA ARG A 561 12.45 -12.98 -8.07
C ARG A 561 12.02 -11.58 -7.65
N GLU A 562 11.22 -10.89 -8.46
CA GLU A 562 10.57 -9.62 -8.06
C GLU A 562 9.57 -9.84 -6.92
N THR A 563 8.73 -10.88 -6.98
CA THR A 563 7.76 -11.15 -5.91
C THR A 563 8.37 -11.82 -4.69
N VAL A 564 9.47 -12.59 -4.81
CA VAL A 564 10.22 -13.06 -3.63
C VAL A 564 10.91 -11.89 -2.92
N ALA A 565 11.34 -10.86 -3.65
CA ALA A 565 11.81 -9.60 -3.06
C ALA A 565 10.67 -8.81 -2.42
N GLN A 566 9.48 -8.72 -3.04
CA GLN A 566 8.31 -8.02 -2.48
C GLN A 566 7.61 -8.79 -1.34
N SER A 567 7.63 -10.12 -1.34
CA SER A 567 7.03 -10.96 -0.29
C SER A 567 7.98 -11.19 0.90
N LYS A 568 9.28 -10.91 0.72
CA LYS A 568 10.30 -10.85 1.78
C LYS A 568 10.84 -9.43 1.98
N GLN A 569 10.08 -8.39 1.58
CA GLN A 569 10.53 -7.01 1.69
C GLN A 569 10.65 -6.66 3.19
N SER A 570 11.85 -6.85 3.76
CA SER A 570 12.29 -6.15 4.95
C SER A 570 12.09 -4.67 4.66
N VAL A 571 11.39 -3.97 5.54
CA VAL A 571 11.18 -2.54 5.35
C VAL A 571 12.53 -1.85 5.43
N GLN A 572 13.04 -1.35 4.31
CA GLN A 572 14.27 -0.57 4.34
C GLN A 572 13.94 0.82 4.88
N MET A 573 14.22 1.04 6.15
CA MET A 573 14.25 2.38 6.72
C MET A 573 15.49 3.11 6.20
N PRO A 574 15.38 4.42 5.92
CA PRO A 574 16.56 5.22 5.64
C PRO A 574 17.59 5.05 6.75
N ALA A 575 18.84 4.81 6.35
CA ALA A 575 19.99 4.91 7.23
C ALA A 575 20.03 6.31 7.86
N CYS A 576 20.77 6.53 8.94
CA CYS A 576 20.95 7.89 9.45
C CYS A 576 21.76 8.73 8.43
N PRO A 577 21.50 10.04 8.22
CA PRO A 577 22.31 10.86 7.33
C PRO A 577 23.79 10.93 7.72
N GLU A 578 24.14 10.70 8.99
CA GLU A 578 25.54 10.56 9.43
C GLU A 578 26.20 9.31 8.86
N GLU A 579 25.48 8.18 8.85
CA GLU A 579 25.94 6.94 8.21
C GLU A 579 26.05 7.14 6.70
N PHE A 580 25.10 7.86 6.09
CA PHE A 580 25.19 8.24 4.67
C PHE A 580 26.42 9.07 4.36
N ASN A 581 26.71 10.10 5.17
CA ASN A 581 27.92 10.92 5.01
C ASN A 581 29.18 10.08 5.14
N SER A 582 29.26 9.23 6.16
CA SER A 582 30.40 8.33 6.35
C SER A 582 30.64 7.46 5.11
N VAL A 583 29.57 6.92 4.52
CA VAL A 583 29.68 6.13 3.27
C VAL A 583 30.05 7.00 2.08
N LEU A 584 29.42 8.17 1.92
CA LEU A 584 29.63 9.09 0.80
C LEU A 584 31.07 9.63 0.77
N ASP A 585 31.65 9.92 1.94
CA ASP A 585 33.00 10.45 2.08
C ASP A 585 34.08 9.45 1.62
N THR A 586 33.78 8.15 1.67
CA THR A 586 34.68 7.10 1.16
C THR A 586 34.67 6.96 -0.37
N LYS A 587 33.76 7.66 -1.08
CA LYS A 587 33.58 7.47 -2.53
C LYS A 587 34.48 8.37 -3.37
N LYS A 588 34.98 7.80 -4.47
CA LYS A 588 35.66 8.50 -5.56
C LYS A 588 34.77 8.51 -6.79
N PHE A 589 34.50 9.69 -7.34
CA PHE A 589 33.70 9.87 -8.56
C PHE A 589 34.64 9.85 -9.78
N THR A 590 34.36 8.98 -10.74
CA THR A 590 35.23 8.74 -11.91
C THR A 590 34.84 9.53 -13.17
N ASN A 591 33.76 10.32 -13.10
CA ASN A 591 33.18 11.04 -14.24
C ASN A 591 33.80 12.42 -14.50
N GLY A 592 34.84 12.82 -13.77
CA GLY A 592 35.54 14.10 -13.97
C GLY A 592 34.76 15.34 -13.51
N ALA A 593 33.59 15.17 -12.87
CA ALA A 593 32.91 16.25 -12.16
C ALA A 593 33.66 16.56 -10.86
N ASP A 594 33.56 17.80 -10.37
CA ASP A 594 34.13 18.18 -9.07
C ASP A 594 33.49 17.31 -7.98
N ALA A 595 34.32 16.44 -7.40
CA ALA A 595 33.87 15.43 -6.45
C ALA A 595 33.17 16.05 -5.24
N GLU A 596 33.56 17.26 -4.83
CA GLU A 596 32.94 17.94 -3.70
C GLU A 596 31.58 18.55 -4.08
N ILE A 597 31.45 19.15 -5.26
CA ILE A 597 30.15 19.64 -5.78
C ILE A 597 29.15 18.48 -5.86
N VAL A 598 29.57 17.33 -6.37
CA VAL A 598 28.72 16.14 -6.50
C VAL A 598 28.32 15.58 -5.13
N LYS A 599 29.27 15.47 -4.19
CA LYS A 599 28.95 15.06 -2.81
C LYS A 599 27.99 16.04 -2.14
N ASP A 600 28.19 17.34 -2.30
CA ASP A 600 27.32 18.36 -1.72
C ASP A 600 25.92 18.34 -2.30
N LEU A 601 25.77 18.06 -3.60
CA LEU A 601 24.48 17.79 -4.21
C LEU A 601 23.79 16.58 -3.56
N TYR A 602 24.50 15.46 -3.38
CA TYR A 602 23.93 14.27 -2.74
C TYR A 602 23.59 14.46 -1.27
N ARG A 603 24.43 15.18 -0.52
CA ARG A 603 24.09 15.62 0.85
C ARG A 603 22.83 16.50 0.81
N GLY A 604 22.75 17.46 -0.09
CA GLY A 604 21.54 18.26 -0.31
C GLY A 604 20.30 17.40 -0.53
N PHE A 605 20.38 16.39 -1.41
CA PHE A 605 19.28 15.49 -1.73
C PHE A 605 18.84 14.56 -0.61
N VAL A 606 19.72 14.18 0.32
CA VAL A 606 19.35 13.32 1.45
C VAL A 606 18.84 14.16 2.62
N PHE A 607 19.50 15.29 2.89
CA PHE A 607 19.21 16.12 4.05
C PHE A 607 17.92 16.94 3.85
N ARG A 608 17.59 17.38 2.63
CA ARG A 608 16.35 18.15 2.37
C ARG A 608 15.08 17.32 2.60
N PRO A 609 14.92 16.09 2.05
CA PRO A 609 13.81 15.19 2.41
C PRO A 609 13.73 14.90 3.89
N ALA A 610 14.88 14.71 4.55
CA ALA A 610 14.93 14.47 5.98
C ALA A 610 14.40 15.69 6.77
N ARG A 611 14.67 16.92 6.33
CA ARG A 611 14.08 18.17 6.89
C ARG A 611 12.58 18.29 6.62
N SER A 612 12.14 17.88 5.44
CA SER A 612 10.74 17.98 5.01
C SER A 612 9.88 16.81 5.49
N LEU A 613 10.44 15.86 6.24
CA LEU A 613 9.73 14.69 6.77
C LEU A 613 8.67 15.13 7.80
N LYS A 614 7.46 15.42 7.33
CA LYS A 614 6.31 15.73 8.16
C LYS A 614 5.49 14.49 8.54
N HIS A 615 5.38 13.55 7.61
CA HIS A 615 4.48 12.40 7.74
C HIS A 615 5.25 11.10 7.51
N VAL A 616 5.26 10.23 8.51
CA VAL A 616 5.82 8.87 8.41
C VAL A 616 4.67 7.88 8.25
N GLN A 617 4.49 7.35 7.02
CA GLN A 617 3.43 6.39 6.69
C GLN A 617 4.01 4.99 6.46
N LEU A 618 3.89 4.15 7.47
CA LEU A 618 4.43 2.79 7.48
C LEU A 618 3.32 1.75 7.68
N SER A 619 2.06 2.16 7.57
CA SER A 619 0.92 1.29 7.79
C SER A 619 0.83 0.14 6.79
N GLY A 620 0.39 -1.01 7.28
CA GLY A 620 0.25 -2.26 6.52
C GLY A 620 1.56 -3.01 6.26
N ARG A 621 2.71 -2.53 6.76
CA ARG A 621 3.99 -3.22 6.61
C ARG A 621 4.18 -4.30 7.68
N VAL A 622 3.56 -5.46 7.45
CA VAL A 622 3.54 -6.58 8.42
C VAL A 622 4.94 -7.14 8.72
N LEU A 623 5.90 -7.02 7.79
CA LEU A 623 7.29 -7.47 7.98
C LEU A 623 8.20 -6.43 8.63
N LEU A 624 7.69 -5.24 8.98
CA LEU A 624 8.45 -4.22 9.70
C LEU A 624 8.65 -4.69 11.15
N GLY A 625 9.89 -4.92 11.56
CA GLY A 625 10.25 -5.32 12.92
C GLY A 625 10.98 -4.24 13.70
N ASP A 626 11.40 -4.56 14.92
CA ASP A 626 12.01 -3.61 15.84
C ASP A 626 13.38 -3.12 15.36
N ALA A 627 14.11 -3.93 14.60
CA ALA A 627 15.41 -3.54 14.04
C ALA A 627 15.25 -2.41 13.01
N GLU A 628 14.28 -2.52 12.11
CA GLU A 628 13.94 -1.44 11.18
C GLU A 628 13.43 -0.21 11.94
N LEU A 629 12.58 -0.41 12.96
CA LEU A 629 12.08 0.69 13.77
C LEU A 629 13.20 1.45 14.49
N GLN A 630 14.26 0.76 14.93
CA GLN A 630 15.42 1.38 15.55
C GLN A 630 16.13 2.35 14.58
N SER A 631 16.26 2.01 13.29
CA SER A 631 16.81 2.93 12.30
C SER A 631 15.97 4.21 12.15
N LEU A 632 14.64 4.10 12.26
CA LEU A 632 13.78 5.29 12.30
C LEU A 632 14.05 6.13 13.56
N VAL A 633 14.21 5.49 14.71
CA VAL A 633 14.55 6.21 15.96
C VAL A 633 15.87 6.95 15.80
N ASP A 634 16.88 6.32 15.21
CA ASP A 634 18.19 6.94 15.00
C ASP A 634 18.12 8.12 14.02
N LEU A 635 17.34 8.00 12.94
CA LEU A 635 17.04 9.12 12.04
C LEU A 635 16.34 10.28 12.76
N LEU A 636 15.30 9.99 13.54
CA LEU A 636 14.56 11.02 14.28
C LEU A 636 15.44 11.72 15.32
N ARG A 637 16.32 10.96 15.97
CA ARG A 637 17.32 11.50 16.89
C ARG A 637 18.27 12.44 16.17
N PHE A 638 18.78 12.02 15.01
CA PHE A 638 19.63 12.87 14.16
C PHE A 638 18.93 14.17 13.75
N LEU A 639 17.68 14.08 13.28
CA LEU A 639 16.88 15.25 12.91
C LEU A 639 16.68 16.22 14.07
N ARG A 640 16.65 15.72 15.31
CA ARG A 640 16.50 16.54 16.51
C ARG A 640 17.81 17.15 16.98
N THR A 641 18.92 16.42 16.94
CA THR A 641 20.22 16.87 17.48
C THR A 641 20.96 17.83 16.56
N ASN A 642 20.72 17.76 15.25
CA ASN A 642 21.38 18.60 14.28
C ASN A 642 20.67 19.97 14.16
N THR A 643 21.28 21.03 14.71
CA THR A 643 20.67 22.37 14.93
C THR A 643 20.16 23.06 13.67
N PHE A 644 20.58 22.60 12.48
CA PHE A 644 20.14 23.10 11.18
C PHE A 644 18.88 22.39 10.64
N LEU A 645 18.38 21.36 11.33
CA LEU A 645 17.21 20.58 10.95
C LEU A 645 16.11 20.79 12.01
N PRO A 646 15.08 21.60 11.78
CA PRO A 646 13.94 21.63 12.69
C PRO A 646 13.17 20.32 12.56
N ALA A 647 13.06 19.54 13.65
CA ALA A 647 12.20 18.36 13.68
C ALA A 647 10.75 18.75 13.30
N SER A 648 10.32 18.32 12.11
CA SER A 648 9.07 18.73 11.48
C SER A 648 8.00 17.64 11.46
N VAL A 649 8.26 16.49 12.10
CA VAL A 649 7.35 15.36 12.12
C VAL A 649 6.04 15.75 12.81
N GLU A 650 4.97 15.78 12.02
CA GLU A 650 3.60 16.11 12.42
C GLU A 650 2.76 14.86 12.61
N SER A 651 3.05 13.75 11.91
CA SER A 651 2.33 12.50 12.14
C SER A 651 3.15 11.24 11.87
N VAL A 652 2.88 10.19 12.65
CA VAL A 652 3.43 8.85 12.45
C VAL A 652 2.29 7.83 12.42
N ASP A 653 2.26 6.96 11.41
CA ASP A 653 1.31 5.87 11.28
C ASP A 653 2.06 4.54 11.12
N LEU A 654 2.01 3.72 12.18
CA LEU A 654 2.52 2.36 12.26
C LEU A 654 1.37 1.36 12.32
N SER A 655 0.20 1.63 11.75
CA SER A 655 -0.94 0.72 11.82
C SER A 655 -0.64 -0.62 11.13
N ARG A 656 -1.00 -1.75 11.74
CA ARG A 656 -0.90 -3.11 11.18
C ARG A 656 0.53 -3.49 10.76
N THR A 657 1.52 -3.10 11.57
CA THR A 657 2.93 -3.45 11.38
C THR A 657 3.35 -4.61 12.30
N GLY A 658 4.50 -5.24 12.02
CA GLY A 658 5.07 -6.35 12.80
C GLY A 658 5.87 -5.95 14.05
N VAL A 659 6.01 -4.65 14.34
CA VAL A 659 6.78 -4.16 15.50
C VAL A 659 6.14 -4.53 16.82
N THR A 660 6.99 -4.70 17.82
CA THR A 660 6.59 -5.06 19.17
C THR A 660 6.35 -3.83 20.04
N ASP A 661 5.74 -4.05 21.19
CA ASP A 661 5.55 -3.03 22.22
C ASP A 661 6.88 -2.38 22.67
N VAL A 662 7.98 -3.14 22.68
CA VAL A 662 9.32 -2.63 23.04
C VAL A 662 9.83 -1.66 21.98
N GLY A 663 9.74 -2.04 20.70
CA GLY A 663 10.18 -1.18 19.60
C GLY A 663 9.39 0.12 19.55
N VAL A 664 8.05 0.04 19.70
CA VAL A 664 7.20 1.24 19.66
C VAL A 664 7.42 2.13 20.89
N ALA A 665 7.66 1.57 22.08
CA ALA A 665 8.02 2.36 23.26
C ALA A 665 9.29 3.21 23.03
N ALA A 666 10.35 2.62 22.49
CA ALA A 666 11.59 3.34 22.15
C ALA A 666 11.34 4.47 21.14
N LEU A 667 10.48 4.25 20.15
CA LEU A 667 10.06 5.29 19.22
C LEU A 667 9.28 6.41 19.92
N VAL A 668 8.33 6.06 20.78
CA VAL A 668 7.50 7.02 21.52
C VAL A 668 8.37 7.91 22.41
N GLU A 669 9.43 7.39 23.03
CA GLU A 669 10.39 8.20 23.77
C GLU A 669 11.07 9.27 22.89
N GLU A 670 11.53 8.91 21.69
CA GLU A 670 12.18 9.89 20.78
C GLU A 670 11.15 10.88 20.20
N LEU A 671 9.97 10.40 19.82
CA LEU A 671 8.84 11.24 19.41
C LEU A 671 8.37 12.18 20.54
N GLY A 672 8.52 11.77 21.80
CA GLY A 672 8.25 12.58 22.97
C GLY A 672 8.98 13.91 22.96
N ARG A 673 10.20 13.89 22.42
CA ARG A 673 11.09 15.04 22.30
C ARG A 673 10.78 15.92 21.08
N MET A 674 9.79 15.56 20.26
CA MET A 674 9.36 16.32 19.08
C MET A 674 8.15 17.20 19.38
N SER A 675 8.29 18.50 19.18
CA SER A 675 7.27 19.48 19.54
C SER A 675 6.10 19.57 18.55
N ARG A 676 6.31 19.20 17.28
CA ARG A 676 5.31 19.36 16.19
C ARG A 676 4.38 18.16 15.97
N LEU A 677 4.61 17.04 16.65
CA LEU A 677 3.78 15.84 16.49
C LEU A 677 2.32 16.14 16.87
N THR A 678 1.40 15.87 15.95
CA THR A 678 -0.05 16.09 16.10
C THR A 678 -0.84 14.79 16.12
N ARG A 679 -0.34 13.73 15.47
CA ARG A 679 -1.05 12.46 15.28
C ARG A 679 -0.11 11.25 15.37
N LEU A 680 -0.52 10.22 16.11
CA LEU A 680 0.16 8.92 16.17
C LEU A 680 -0.85 7.78 15.98
N SER A 681 -0.72 6.96 14.94
CA SER A 681 -1.59 5.79 14.74
C SER A 681 -0.81 4.50 14.89
N LEU A 682 -1.35 3.60 15.71
CA LEU A 682 -0.79 2.29 16.08
C LEU A 682 -1.84 1.19 15.87
N ARG A 683 -2.83 1.44 15.01
CA ARG A 683 -4.03 0.62 14.85
C ARG A 683 -3.67 -0.80 14.42
N GLY A 684 -4.09 -1.80 15.18
CA GLY A 684 -3.85 -3.21 14.86
C GLY A 684 -2.39 -3.65 14.91
N THR A 685 -1.54 -2.88 15.58
CA THR A 685 -0.12 -3.20 15.84
C THR A 685 0.02 -3.82 17.22
N ALA A 686 1.04 -4.66 17.44
CA ALA A 686 1.24 -5.42 18.67
C ALA A 686 1.81 -4.57 19.83
N VAL A 687 1.15 -3.44 20.14
CA VAL A 687 1.51 -2.52 21.22
C VAL A 687 0.68 -2.77 22.49
N GLY A 688 1.20 -2.34 23.63
CA GLY A 688 0.68 -2.67 24.96
C GLY A 688 1.19 -1.72 26.06
N PRO A 689 1.40 -2.23 27.29
CA PRO A 689 1.72 -1.39 28.45
C PRO A 689 2.99 -0.56 28.32
N LEU A 690 4.05 -1.05 27.64
CA LEU A 690 5.31 -0.30 27.52
C LEU A 690 5.13 0.95 26.67
N THR A 691 4.44 0.83 25.54
CA THR A 691 4.13 1.97 24.67
C THR A 691 3.28 3.02 25.40
N VAL A 692 2.27 2.57 26.15
CA VAL A 692 1.39 3.48 26.90
C VAL A 692 2.15 4.18 28.03
N ARG A 693 3.05 3.48 28.72
CA ARG A 693 3.90 4.07 29.75
C ARG A 693 4.87 5.10 29.17
N ALA A 694 5.55 4.77 28.06
CA ALA A 694 6.43 5.70 27.37
C ALA A 694 5.68 6.97 26.92
N LEU A 695 4.43 6.83 26.49
CA LEU A 695 3.57 7.97 26.14
C LEU A 695 3.27 8.87 27.35
N ARG A 696 2.91 8.27 28.49
CA ARG A 696 2.69 9.01 29.74
C ARG A 696 3.96 9.77 30.15
N GLU A 697 5.09 9.08 30.22
CA GLU A 697 6.39 9.66 30.63
C GLU A 697 6.82 10.79 29.68
N ALA A 698 6.61 10.63 28.37
CA ALA A 698 6.85 11.70 27.41
C ALA A 698 6.01 12.95 27.68
N LEU A 699 4.76 12.79 28.11
CA LEU A 699 3.87 13.89 28.48
C LEU A 699 4.24 14.52 29.83
N GLU A 700 4.64 13.72 30.82
CA GLU A 700 5.15 14.18 32.13
C GLU A 700 6.35 15.10 31.96
N MET A 701 7.25 14.76 31.04
CA MET A 701 8.45 15.54 30.72
C MET A 701 8.14 16.79 29.86
N GLY A 702 6.87 17.12 29.63
CA GLY A 702 6.45 18.29 28.83
C GLY A 702 6.61 18.12 27.32
N GLY A 703 6.77 16.88 26.86
CA GLY A 703 6.87 16.49 25.45
C GLY A 703 5.54 16.47 24.71
N MET A 704 5.59 16.19 23.40
CA MET A 704 4.41 16.01 22.53
C MET A 704 3.35 17.12 22.58
N GLN A 705 3.73 18.38 22.80
CA GLN A 705 2.80 19.49 23.15
C GLN A 705 1.66 19.75 22.15
N ASN A 706 1.82 19.35 20.88
CA ASN A 706 0.81 19.49 19.83
C ASN A 706 0.01 18.20 19.56
N LEU A 707 0.29 17.10 20.27
CA LEU A 707 -0.33 15.80 20.03
C LEU A 707 -1.81 15.87 20.38
N SER A 708 -2.63 15.66 19.36
CA SER A 708 -4.08 15.81 19.41
C SER A 708 -4.84 14.52 19.14
N PHE A 709 -4.16 13.50 18.58
CA PHE A 709 -4.81 12.25 18.20
C PHE A 709 -3.87 11.04 18.35
N ILE A 710 -4.37 9.98 18.98
CA ILE A 710 -3.74 8.66 19.06
C ILE A 710 -4.74 7.59 18.68
N ASP A 711 -4.35 6.61 17.85
CA ASP A 711 -5.20 5.49 17.45
C ASP A 711 -4.62 4.13 17.84
N PHE A 712 -5.26 3.50 18.82
CA PHE A 712 -5.08 2.13 19.31
C PHE A 712 -6.21 1.19 18.84
N GLY A 713 -6.91 1.52 17.76
CA GLY A 713 -8.00 0.67 17.25
C GLY A 713 -7.51 -0.75 16.94
N ASN A 714 -8.30 -1.76 17.29
CA ASN A 714 -7.97 -3.18 17.13
C ASN A 714 -6.64 -3.63 17.78
N VAL A 715 -6.13 -2.89 18.77
CA VAL A 715 -4.91 -3.24 19.52
C VAL A 715 -5.29 -4.02 20.79
N ARG A 716 -5.09 -5.33 20.79
CA ARG A 716 -5.46 -6.18 21.94
C ARG A 716 -4.57 -5.99 23.18
N GLY A 717 -3.32 -5.55 23.00
CA GLY A 717 -2.37 -5.35 24.10
C GLY A 717 -2.68 -4.14 24.96
N VAL A 718 -3.41 -3.15 24.43
CA VAL A 718 -4.00 -2.05 25.22
C VAL A 718 -5.21 -2.61 25.96
N SER A 719 -4.97 -2.99 27.21
CA SER A 719 -5.91 -3.72 28.08
C SER A 719 -6.07 -2.99 29.42
N HIS A 720 -6.79 -3.60 30.37
CA HIS A 720 -7.03 -3.03 31.71
C HIS A 720 -5.76 -2.49 32.40
N GLU A 721 -4.60 -3.15 32.21
CA GLU A 721 -3.32 -2.72 32.81
C GLU A 721 -2.88 -1.32 32.33
N CYS A 722 -3.29 -0.91 31.13
CA CYS A 722 -2.95 0.40 30.56
C CYS A 722 -3.83 1.54 31.07
N VAL A 723 -4.92 1.25 31.79
CA VAL A 723 -5.94 2.25 32.17
C VAL A 723 -5.35 3.33 33.07
N GLY A 724 -4.48 2.98 34.03
CA GLY A 724 -3.83 3.95 34.91
C GLY A 724 -2.97 4.95 34.14
N ASP A 725 -2.05 4.44 33.33
CA ASP A 725 -1.15 5.26 32.52
C ASP A 725 -1.91 6.08 31.46
N LEU A 726 -2.97 5.54 30.85
CA LEU A 726 -3.84 6.28 29.92
C LEU A 726 -4.56 7.45 30.61
N LYS A 727 -5.05 7.25 31.84
CA LYS A 727 -5.69 8.34 32.61
C LYS A 727 -4.70 9.46 32.88
N GLU A 728 -3.52 9.11 33.37
CA GLU A 728 -2.48 10.07 33.69
C GLU A 728 -2.01 10.82 32.44
N ALA A 729 -1.77 10.12 31.33
CA ALA A 729 -1.48 10.74 30.03
C ALA A 729 -2.56 11.74 29.59
N CYS A 730 -3.84 11.42 29.81
CA CYS A 730 -4.94 12.33 29.49
C CYS A 730 -4.98 13.57 30.38
N ILE A 731 -4.76 13.41 31.69
CA ILE A 731 -4.68 14.53 32.65
C ILE A 731 -3.52 15.45 32.29
N LEU A 732 -2.33 14.89 32.08
CA LEU A 732 -1.14 15.63 31.66
C LEU A 732 -1.37 16.34 30.33
N SER A 733 -2.08 15.69 29.41
CA SER A 733 -2.45 16.30 28.14
C SER A 733 -3.36 17.52 28.32
N GLN A 734 -4.34 17.44 29.22
CA GLN A 734 -5.31 18.51 29.51
C GLN A 734 -4.66 19.73 30.16
N ALA A 735 -3.55 19.56 30.88
CA ALA A 735 -2.79 20.65 31.48
C ALA A 735 -2.05 21.53 30.45
N ARG A 736 -2.05 21.17 29.16
CA ARG A 736 -1.33 21.88 28.08
C ARG A 736 -2.19 23.01 27.50
N LYS A 737 -1.55 24.09 27.01
CA LYS A 737 -2.23 25.26 26.39
C LYS A 737 -2.96 24.99 25.06
N LYS A 738 -2.98 23.76 24.54
CA LYS A 738 -3.55 23.38 23.23
C LYS A 738 -4.55 22.22 23.34
N LYS A 739 -5.28 21.97 22.24
CA LYS A 739 -6.44 21.06 22.06
C LYS A 739 -6.33 19.71 22.81
N TRP A 740 -7.50 19.16 23.17
CA TRP A 740 -7.65 17.84 23.79
C TRP A 740 -7.00 16.72 22.97
N LEU A 741 -6.40 15.77 23.67
CA LEU A 741 -5.89 14.53 23.10
C LEU A 741 -7.04 13.55 22.91
N VAL A 742 -7.34 13.21 21.66
CA VAL A 742 -8.30 12.16 21.31
C VAL A 742 -7.58 10.83 21.25
N ILE A 743 -7.99 9.86 22.07
CA ILE A 743 -7.48 8.49 22.01
C ILE A 743 -8.58 7.57 21.49
N TRP A 744 -8.38 7.03 20.29
CA TRP A 744 -9.25 5.99 19.74
C TRP A 744 -8.74 4.62 20.18
N ALA A 745 -9.57 3.83 20.86
CA ALA A 745 -9.23 2.46 21.25
C ALA A 745 -10.34 1.46 20.87
N GLY A 746 -10.99 1.65 19.72
CA GLY A 746 -12.10 0.80 19.30
C GLY A 746 -11.63 -0.60 18.92
N GLY A 747 -12.18 -1.65 19.56
CA GLY A 747 -11.74 -3.04 19.33
C GLY A 747 -10.43 -3.40 20.04
N SER A 748 -9.98 -2.58 21.00
CA SER A 748 -8.85 -2.91 21.87
C SER A 748 -9.21 -3.96 22.94
N GLY A 749 -8.25 -4.32 23.79
CA GLY A 749 -8.47 -5.20 24.94
C GLY A 749 -9.16 -4.53 26.14
N LEU A 750 -9.59 -3.27 26.03
CA LEU A 750 -10.27 -2.53 27.11
C LEU A 750 -11.70 -3.04 27.28
N LEU A 751 -12.07 -3.42 28.51
CA LEU A 751 -13.39 -3.93 28.84
C LEU A 751 -14.38 -2.78 29.11
N GLY A 752 -15.68 -3.12 29.22
CA GLY A 752 -16.75 -2.12 29.35
C GLY A 752 -16.60 -1.16 30.54
N GLN A 753 -16.04 -1.61 31.67
CA GLN A 753 -15.79 -0.77 32.84
C GLN A 753 -14.62 0.19 32.61
N ASP A 754 -13.54 -0.28 31.99
CA ASP A 754 -12.36 0.53 31.63
C ASP A 754 -12.74 1.68 30.70
N ALA A 755 -13.56 1.37 29.68
CA ALA A 755 -14.05 2.36 28.73
C ALA A 755 -14.96 3.40 29.40
N GLN A 756 -15.77 3.01 30.38
CA GLN A 756 -16.58 3.95 31.16
C GLN A 756 -15.70 4.87 32.01
N GLU A 757 -14.63 4.36 32.60
CA GLU A 757 -13.73 5.13 33.43
C GLU A 757 -12.90 6.14 32.62
N LEU A 758 -12.40 5.74 31.45
CA LEU A 758 -11.70 6.62 30.52
C LEU A 758 -12.64 7.67 29.89
N LYS A 759 -13.91 7.34 29.67
CA LYS A 759 -14.92 8.32 29.23
C LYS A 759 -15.16 9.44 30.24
N LYS A 760 -15.10 9.15 31.55
CA LYS A 760 -15.31 10.16 32.61
C LYS A 760 -14.27 11.28 32.60
N ILE A 761 -13.11 11.05 32.00
CA ILE A 761 -12.01 12.02 31.87
C ILE A 761 -11.84 12.56 30.44
N GLY A 762 -12.83 12.38 29.57
CA GLY A 762 -12.85 12.98 28.23
C GLY A 762 -12.19 12.15 27.12
N VAL A 763 -11.92 10.86 27.34
CA VAL A 763 -11.38 9.97 26.30
C VAL A 763 -12.49 9.34 25.47
N ASN A 764 -12.48 9.60 24.15
CA ASN A 764 -13.44 9.01 23.21
C ASN A 764 -13.07 7.56 22.84
N VAL A 765 -13.33 6.64 23.76
CA VAL A 765 -13.25 5.19 23.50
C VAL A 765 -14.48 4.78 22.68
N SER A 766 -14.43 4.92 21.36
CA SER A 766 -15.49 4.46 20.44
C SER A 766 -15.06 3.22 19.66
N GLY A 767 -15.60 2.07 20.06
CA GLY A 767 -15.60 0.81 19.31
C GLY A 767 -16.89 0.07 19.65
N VAL A 768 -17.59 -0.42 18.64
CA VAL A 768 -18.98 -0.90 18.70
C VAL A 768 -19.16 -2.13 19.62
N CYS A 769 -20.14 -2.01 20.54
CA CYS A 769 -20.99 -3.00 21.26
C CYS A 769 -20.41 -4.26 21.95
N VAL A 770 -20.86 -4.50 23.19
CA VAL A 770 -21.56 -5.76 23.55
C VAL A 770 -22.78 -5.48 24.44
N ARG A 771 -23.95 -5.86 23.90
CA ARG A 771 -25.35 -5.89 24.38
C ARG A 771 -25.98 -4.60 24.93
#